data_AF-A0A379SC66-F1
#
_entry.id   AF-A0A379SC66-F1
#
_cell.length_a   1.000
_cell.length_b   1.000
_cell.length_c   1.000
_cell.angle_alpha   90.00
_cell.angle_beta   90.00
_cell.angle_gamma   90.00
#
_symmetry.space_group_name_H-M   'P 1'
#
loop_
_entity.id
_entity.type
_entity.pdbx_description
1 polymer ?
#
loop_
_entity_poly.entity_id
_entity_poly.type
_entity_poly.pdbx_seq_one_letter_code
_entity_poly.pdbx_strand_id
1 'polypeptide(L)'
;MKISYPIRDKDGKEFRSLEEIMRLIDAEPHGTWLLGGNGLWHGAVHISDVSNSRSALTPDTLSTGEPVPLQFMADGTIAAYRINNDYLKAPWKGQELRYSCTFVLVKSRCQPDPQKEKSWLEFYSLYMHLAPVKDYPASPCYKVRDGHSGIQLREYTDGQYGLPDGQETGDTRRYKAPRSSGKSLSEKDRFVSSRTGRFYVIKNGEATLTTFGLVRQLEGETAGNKQYWVTLDPALMEPDGEIQALMPAWMQKAKEKGVFNSVQAGGETDEWKVSAGTPVGFMGCEEYPGEESGQIQREWFVHLEVLSADPKMPAFLSNPEGVKGEKRTVLAPKGKILYTRQTTEGQETFTATSATLGAQCVRPRNATTTVRDESQTLWYNITGSGWLPEKDVAEAGQYDFLKLGFQPLEENSSGDMTKSPYEGWVPEAFGAVSLAAEQGDEWYEQVPPFYRELMVRMDGDRDGKVTEEEIRQALVVRDPLVRHVVNRLVVKHHSEWCRGRSTGRWEGFYKGLDTDEVGYCEKWQTDQEWMSETSPFNNDKPVWHFHPVVFLDVINDINYPKTPVNDGLVPLDFLRFYNGETIDDADFENAAKELECEVAAIKAVAKTETGGSGSYFKFEQKDDYVPAILFERHHFHKYTNGKYDSQSDISNRNSGGYGVRTDQYPKLLRAYALDKNAALKSASWGKFQILASNYQSAGYSSPEEFVMSISESEKNHLVVFVNFINSDPVLLRAIRNKDWLSFALRYNGPRQDGYDERMRVNYESYK
;
A
#
# COMPACT_ATOMS: atom_id res chain seq x y z
N MET A 1 10.31 10.82 -2.29
CA MET A 1 10.53 9.46 -2.86
C MET A 1 9.27 8.65 -2.59
N LYS A 2 8.73 7.89 -3.54
CA LYS A 2 7.55 7.07 -3.27
C LYS A 2 7.93 5.85 -2.44
N ILE A 3 7.08 5.51 -1.49
CA ILE A 3 7.20 4.29 -0.68
C ILE A 3 5.86 3.56 -0.70
N SER A 4 5.92 2.23 -0.67
CA SER A 4 4.77 1.34 -0.67
C SER A 4 5.03 0.17 0.29
N TYR A 5 3.98 -0.47 0.75
CA TYR A 5 4.14 -1.67 1.57
C TYR A 5 4.54 -2.86 0.69
N PRO A 6 5.32 -3.82 1.20
CA PRO A 6 5.86 -4.93 0.39
C PRO A 6 4.79 -5.91 -0.11
N ILE A 7 3.58 -5.87 0.45
CA ILE A 7 2.46 -6.76 0.14
C ILE A 7 1.15 -5.98 0.08
N ARG A 8 0.16 -6.60 -0.57
CA ARG A 8 -1.25 -6.17 -0.54
C ARG A 8 -2.02 -6.96 0.51
N ASP A 9 -3.17 -6.43 0.92
CA ASP A 9 -4.09 -7.16 1.79
C ASP A 9 -4.72 -8.38 1.06
N LYS A 10 -5.53 -9.15 1.80
CA LYS A 10 -6.23 -10.34 1.29
C LYS A 10 -7.11 -10.07 0.04
N ASP A 11 -7.60 -8.84 -0.09
CA ASP A 11 -8.47 -8.43 -1.19
C ASP A 11 -7.65 -7.86 -2.37
N GLY A 12 -6.31 -7.87 -2.27
CA GLY A 12 -5.41 -7.33 -3.28
C GLY A 12 -5.36 -5.79 -3.26
N LYS A 13 -5.64 -5.15 -2.11
CA LYS A 13 -5.59 -3.69 -1.94
C LYS A 13 -4.37 -3.25 -1.14
N GLU A 14 -4.02 -1.97 -1.25
CA GLU A 14 -2.97 -1.36 -0.45
C GLU A 14 -3.39 -1.28 1.02
N PHE A 15 -2.47 -1.56 1.95
CA PHE A 15 -2.69 -1.29 3.37
C PHE A 15 -2.84 0.21 3.61
N ARG A 16 -3.72 0.58 4.54
CA ARG A 16 -4.11 1.98 4.79
C ARG A 16 -3.25 2.64 5.86
N SER A 17 -2.56 1.85 6.66
CA SER A 17 -1.70 2.34 7.73
C SER A 17 -0.64 1.34 8.13
N LEU A 18 0.40 1.85 8.79
CA LEU A 18 1.43 1.04 9.42
C LEU A 18 0.82 0.01 10.38
N GLU A 19 -0.21 0.38 11.13
CA GLU A 19 -0.84 -0.51 12.10
C GLU A 19 -1.45 -1.75 11.45
N GLU A 20 -2.08 -1.62 10.27
CA GLU A 20 -2.71 -2.75 9.59
C GLU A 20 -1.67 -3.79 9.12
N ILE A 21 -0.59 -3.36 8.47
CA ILE A 21 0.47 -4.27 8.01
C ILE A 21 1.26 -4.84 9.19
N MET A 22 1.51 -4.04 10.23
CA MET A 22 2.25 -4.51 11.40
C MET A 22 1.50 -5.60 12.15
N ARG A 23 0.15 -5.59 12.19
CA ARG A 23 -0.63 -6.71 12.75
C ARG A 23 -0.44 -8.02 12.00
N LEU A 24 -0.20 -7.94 10.69
CA LEU A 24 0.07 -9.10 9.85
C LEU A 24 1.50 -9.63 10.13
N ILE A 25 2.50 -8.74 10.09
CA ILE A 25 3.90 -9.07 10.40
C ILE A 25 4.01 -9.69 11.81
N ASP A 26 3.18 -9.28 12.75
CA ASP A 26 3.18 -9.83 14.12
C ASP A 26 2.59 -11.21 14.27
N ALA A 27 1.79 -11.59 13.31
CA ALA A 27 1.20 -12.91 13.26
C ALA A 27 2.10 -13.90 12.51
N GLU A 28 3.22 -13.44 11.95
CA GLU A 28 4.16 -14.32 11.25
C GLU A 28 4.79 -15.32 12.24
N PRO A 29 4.82 -16.62 11.87
CA PRO A 29 5.35 -17.66 12.73
C PRO A 29 6.87 -17.62 12.83
N HIS A 30 7.54 -17.09 11.80
CA HIS A 30 9.00 -17.13 11.66
C HIS A 30 9.56 -15.73 11.40
N GLY A 31 10.69 -15.40 12.05
CA GLY A 31 11.49 -14.24 11.68
C GLY A 31 10.89 -12.87 12.02
N THR A 32 10.95 -12.47 13.30
CA THR A 32 10.69 -11.08 13.70
C THR A 32 11.96 -10.24 13.63
N TRP A 33 11.80 -8.93 13.46
CA TRP A 33 12.90 -7.97 13.54
C TRP A 33 13.71 -8.14 14.84
N LEU A 34 15.05 -8.18 14.74
CA LEU A 34 16.09 -8.45 15.75
C LEU A 34 16.35 -9.92 16.11
N LEU A 35 15.33 -10.78 16.08
CA LEU A 35 15.50 -12.18 16.50
C LEU A 35 14.69 -13.13 15.60
N GLY A 36 15.41 -14.04 14.95
CA GLY A 36 14.84 -15.08 14.11
C GLY A 36 14.12 -16.16 14.92
N GLY A 37 13.31 -16.98 14.25
CA GLY A 37 12.64 -18.12 14.91
C GLY A 37 13.62 -19.17 15.48
N ASN A 38 14.88 -19.12 15.03
CA ASN A 38 15.99 -19.95 15.47
C ASN A 38 16.83 -19.31 16.60
N GLY A 39 16.42 -18.17 17.14
CA GLY A 39 17.18 -17.48 18.20
C GLY A 39 18.43 -16.75 17.72
N LEU A 40 18.62 -16.57 16.41
CA LEU A 40 19.79 -15.89 15.86
C LEU A 40 19.46 -14.44 15.47
N TRP A 41 20.52 -13.64 15.28
CA TRP A 41 20.38 -12.28 14.74
C TRP A 41 19.56 -12.31 13.47
N HIS A 42 18.59 -11.39 13.37
CA HIS A 42 17.73 -11.29 12.22
C HIS A 42 17.47 -9.82 11.87
N GLY A 43 18.10 -9.35 10.79
CA GLY A 43 18.01 -7.96 10.31
C GLY A 43 16.73 -7.64 9.54
N ALA A 44 15.72 -8.50 9.61
CA ALA A 44 14.65 -8.52 8.63
C ALA A 44 13.29 -8.86 9.24
N VAL A 45 12.29 -8.89 8.37
CA VAL A 45 10.99 -9.51 8.65
C VAL A 45 10.72 -10.56 7.58
N HIS A 46 10.08 -11.66 7.95
CA HIS A 46 9.54 -12.61 6.98
C HIS A 46 8.08 -12.30 6.70
N ILE A 47 7.64 -12.61 5.49
CA ILE A 47 6.21 -12.68 5.16
C ILE A 47 5.97 -14.04 4.51
N SER A 48 5.06 -14.82 5.08
CA SER A 48 4.75 -16.18 4.64
C SER A 48 3.42 -16.29 3.90
N ASP A 49 3.17 -17.43 3.28
CA ASP A 49 1.88 -17.80 2.70
C ASP A 49 0.78 -18.02 3.75
N VAL A 50 1.13 -18.18 5.03
CA VAL A 50 0.16 -18.23 6.14
C VAL A 50 -0.59 -16.90 6.27
N SER A 51 0.13 -15.78 6.15
CA SER A 51 -0.42 -14.44 6.29
C SER A 51 -0.83 -13.82 4.95
N ASN A 52 -0.16 -14.23 3.86
CA ASN A 52 -0.34 -13.67 2.52
C ASN A 52 -0.25 -14.73 1.41
N SER A 53 -1.14 -15.73 1.46
CA SER A 53 -1.17 -16.87 0.51
C SER A 53 -1.23 -16.49 -0.97
N ARG A 54 -1.82 -15.34 -1.32
CA ARG A 54 -1.91 -14.86 -2.71
C ARG A 54 -0.56 -14.47 -3.32
N SER A 55 0.47 -14.27 -2.48
CA SER A 55 1.85 -13.95 -2.89
C SER A 55 2.73 -15.17 -3.13
N ALA A 56 2.19 -16.39 -3.02
CA ALA A 56 2.86 -17.63 -3.37
C ALA A 56 2.22 -18.25 -4.64
N LEU A 57 3.03 -18.71 -5.58
CA LEU A 57 2.57 -19.37 -6.83
C LEU A 57 2.22 -20.85 -6.61
N THR A 58 1.40 -21.13 -5.59
CA THR A 58 0.91 -22.49 -5.32
C THR A 58 -0.17 -22.89 -6.33
N PRO A 59 -0.43 -24.20 -6.54
CA PRO A 59 -1.54 -24.65 -7.37
C PRO A 59 -2.89 -24.05 -6.95
N ASP A 60 -3.12 -23.90 -5.65
CA ASP A 60 -4.34 -23.31 -5.10
C ASP A 60 -4.45 -21.83 -5.47
N THR A 61 -3.39 -21.04 -5.25
CA THR A 61 -3.37 -19.61 -5.62
C THR A 61 -3.53 -19.43 -7.12
N LEU A 62 -2.85 -20.22 -7.95
CA LEU A 62 -3.00 -20.18 -9.40
C LEU A 62 -4.42 -20.51 -9.86
N SER A 63 -5.09 -21.47 -9.19
CA SER A 63 -6.48 -21.85 -9.50
C SER A 63 -7.49 -20.72 -9.28
N THR A 64 -7.20 -19.79 -8.35
CA THR A 64 -8.02 -18.58 -8.16
C THR A 64 -8.03 -17.69 -9.41
N GLY A 65 -6.93 -17.68 -10.17
CA GLY A 65 -6.72 -16.81 -11.33
C GLY A 65 -6.27 -15.39 -10.98
N GLU A 66 -6.05 -15.10 -9.69
CA GLU A 66 -5.66 -13.78 -9.19
C GLU A 66 -4.51 -13.83 -8.16
N PRO A 67 -3.35 -14.42 -8.50
CA PRO A 67 -2.15 -14.28 -7.69
C PRO A 67 -1.76 -12.79 -7.60
N VAL A 68 -1.27 -12.37 -6.43
CA VAL A 68 -0.89 -10.98 -6.16
C VAL A 68 0.60 -10.95 -5.84
N PRO A 69 1.43 -10.27 -6.63
CA PRO A 69 2.86 -10.25 -6.37
C PRO A 69 3.20 -9.39 -5.14
N LEU A 70 4.36 -9.68 -4.56
CA LEU A 70 5.07 -8.76 -3.69
C LEU A 70 5.37 -7.46 -4.45
N GLN A 71 5.60 -6.36 -3.72
CA GLN A 71 5.86 -5.04 -4.30
C GLN A 71 7.23 -4.49 -3.91
N PHE A 72 7.82 -3.70 -4.81
CA PHE A 72 8.93 -2.82 -4.43
C PHE A 72 8.45 -1.80 -3.38
N MET A 73 9.14 -1.75 -2.25
CA MET A 73 8.83 -0.87 -1.11
C MET A 73 9.26 0.58 -1.34
N ALA A 74 10.24 0.86 -2.20
CA ALA A 74 10.75 2.20 -2.45
C ALA A 74 11.13 2.38 -3.93
N ASP A 75 11.03 3.62 -4.42
CA ASP A 75 11.63 3.98 -5.70
C ASP A 75 13.15 3.84 -5.62
N GLY A 76 13.75 3.30 -6.67
CA GLY A 76 15.18 3.10 -6.68
C GLY A 76 15.70 2.48 -7.95
N THR A 77 16.84 1.84 -7.83
CA THR A 77 17.50 1.13 -8.93
C THR A 77 18.03 -0.19 -8.43
N ILE A 78 17.82 -1.25 -9.20
CA ILE A 78 18.37 -2.57 -8.88
C ILE A 78 19.90 -2.47 -8.90
N ALA A 79 20.52 -2.70 -7.76
CA ALA A 79 21.97 -2.65 -7.56
C ALA A 79 22.63 -4.02 -7.72
N ALA A 80 21.92 -5.08 -7.35
CA ALA A 80 22.32 -6.45 -7.59
C ALA A 80 21.08 -7.35 -7.62
N TYR A 81 21.20 -8.48 -8.29
CA TYR A 81 20.17 -9.52 -8.29
C TYR A 81 20.79 -10.88 -8.55
N ARG A 82 20.05 -11.93 -8.18
CA ARG A 82 20.30 -13.31 -8.63
C ARG A 82 18.95 -13.90 -8.96
N ILE A 83 18.83 -14.56 -10.10
CA ILE A 83 17.65 -15.33 -10.44
C ILE A 83 18.00 -16.80 -10.57
N ASN A 84 17.27 -17.66 -9.87
CA ASN A 84 17.39 -19.09 -10.07
C ASN A 84 16.56 -19.49 -11.28
N ASN A 85 17.11 -20.38 -12.12
CA ASN A 85 16.31 -20.99 -13.18
C ASN A 85 15.30 -21.98 -12.57
N ASP A 86 15.76 -22.76 -11.59
CA ASP A 86 15.01 -23.76 -10.83
C ASP A 86 15.52 -23.73 -9.38
N TYR A 87 14.77 -24.32 -8.46
CA TYR A 87 15.22 -24.44 -7.08
C TYR A 87 16.59 -25.11 -6.98
N LEU A 88 17.44 -24.55 -6.12
CA LEU A 88 18.64 -25.23 -5.67
C LEU A 88 18.25 -26.29 -4.64
N LYS A 89 19.16 -27.23 -4.38
CA LYS A 89 18.90 -28.39 -3.51
C LYS A 89 20.07 -28.66 -2.61
N ALA A 90 19.83 -29.04 -1.37
CA ALA A 90 20.87 -29.53 -0.47
C ALA A 90 20.52 -30.92 0.07
N PRO A 91 21.55 -31.77 0.28
CA PRO A 91 21.35 -33.12 0.77
C PRO A 91 20.97 -33.09 2.26
N TRP A 92 19.99 -33.91 2.64
CA TRP A 92 19.65 -34.17 4.04
C TRP A 92 19.02 -35.55 4.19
N LYS A 93 19.64 -36.44 4.99
CA LYS A 93 19.15 -37.80 5.29
C LYS A 93 18.71 -38.61 4.06
N GLY A 94 19.48 -38.52 2.97
CA GLY A 94 19.20 -39.21 1.71
C GLY A 94 18.11 -38.59 0.84
N GLN A 95 17.60 -37.41 1.22
CA GLN A 95 16.68 -36.58 0.46
C GLN A 95 17.38 -35.30 -0.02
N GLU A 96 16.75 -34.62 -0.97
CA GLU A 96 17.22 -33.34 -1.51
C GLU A 96 16.19 -32.27 -1.19
N LEU A 97 16.50 -31.40 -0.25
CA LEU A 97 15.62 -30.31 0.19
C LEU A 97 15.82 -29.10 -0.71
N ARG A 98 14.72 -28.57 -1.24
CA ARG A 98 14.76 -27.46 -2.20
C ARG A 98 14.69 -26.09 -1.52
N TYR A 99 15.38 -25.10 -2.07
CA TYR A 99 15.30 -23.70 -1.64
C TYR A 99 15.61 -22.76 -2.78
N SER A 100 15.12 -21.52 -2.67
CA SER A 100 15.46 -20.44 -3.60
C SER A 100 16.47 -19.51 -2.96
N CYS A 101 17.45 -19.09 -3.75
CA CYS A 101 18.35 -18.00 -3.44
C CYS A 101 18.16 -16.81 -4.40
N THR A 102 17.01 -16.78 -5.12
CA THR A 102 16.62 -15.66 -5.97
C THR A 102 16.44 -14.43 -5.08
N PHE A 103 17.15 -13.36 -5.41
CA PHE A 103 17.03 -12.11 -4.69
C PHE A 103 17.13 -10.91 -5.63
N VAL A 104 16.65 -9.78 -5.15
CA VAL A 104 16.92 -8.48 -5.75
C VAL A 104 17.21 -7.46 -4.65
N LEU A 105 18.24 -6.65 -4.89
CA LEU A 105 18.69 -5.58 -4.02
C LEU A 105 18.45 -4.23 -4.71
N VAL A 106 17.63 -3.39 -4.11
CA VAL A 106 17.27 -2.08 -4.67
C VAL A 106 17.94 -0.97 -3.88
N LYS A 107 18.81 -0.21 -4.54
CA LYS A 107 19.41 1.01 -4.02
C LYS A 107 18.43 2.17 -4.11
N SER A 108 18.19 2.82 -2.99
CA SER A 108 17.29 3.96 -2.85
C SER A 108 18.00 5.12 -2.16
N ARG A 109 17.50 6.34 -2.37
CA ARG A 109 18.10 7.55 -1.79
C ARG A 109 17.03 8.41 -1.14
N CYS A 110 17.10 8.53 0.18
CA CYS A 110 16.31 9.50 0.93
C CYS A 110 17.03 10.86 0.89
N GLN A 111 16.38 11.87 0.29
CA GLN A 111 16.88 13.24 0.19
C GLN A 111 15.83 14.20 0.76
N PRO A 112 15.72 14.30 2.10
CA PRO A 112 14.74 15.15 2.78
C PRO A 112 14.71 16.60 2.31
N ASP A 113 15.88 17.15 2.00
CA ASP A 113 16.07 18.48 1.43
C ASP A 113 17.26 18.43 0.47
N PRO A 114 17.08 18.75 -0.84
CA PRO A 114 18.15 18.68 -1.84
C PRO A 114 19.38 19.57 -1.57
N GLN A 115 19.32 20.51 -0.62
CA GLN A 115 20.44 21.39 -0.26
C GLN A 115 21.16 20.94 1.02
N LYS A 116 20.63 19.94 1.72
CA LYS A 116 21.10 19.48 3.03
C LYS A 116 21.59 18.05 2.96
N GLU A 117 22.75 17.88 2.35
CA GLU A 117 23.32 16.56 2.03
C GLU A 117 23.70 15.73 3.27
N LYS A 118 23.91 16.36 4.44
CA LYS A 118 24.23 15.63 5.69
C LYS A 118 23.00 14.95 6.28
N SER A 119 21.81 15.41 5.90
CA SER A 119 20.53 14.75 6.19
C SER A 119 20.09 13.78 5.09
N TRP A 120 20.97 13.36 4.17
CA TRP A 120 20.65 12.34 3.17
C TRP A 120 21.08 10.94 3.61
N LEU A 121 20.35 9.94 3.16
CA LEU A 121 20.69 8.53 3.36
C LEU A 121 20.57 7.74 2.06
N GLU A 122 21.63 7.01 1.73
CA GLU A 122 21.54 5.88 0.82
C GLU A 122 21.20 4.60 1.60
N PHE A 123 20.19 3.86 1.15
CA PHE A 123 19.80 2.60 1.75
C PHE A 123 19.39 1.60 0.67
N TYR A 124 19.30 0.33 1.06
CA TYR A 124 19.05 -0.78 0.16
C TYR A 124 17.89 -1.60 0.70
N SER A 125 16.95 -1.96 -0.17
CA SER A 125 15.89 -2.92 0.13
C SER A 125 16.23 -4.26 -0.51
N LEU A 126 16.40 -5.29 0.30
CA LEU A 126 16.65 -6.67 -0.13
C LEU A 126 15.35 -7.47 -0.07
N TYR A 127 15.09 -8.21 -1.14
CA TYR A 127 14.05 -9.23 -1.22
C TYR A 127 14.76 -10.54 -1.51
N MET A 128 14.73 -11.48 -0.58
CA MET A 128 15.39 -12.78 -0.71
C MET A 128 14.37 -13.92 -0.60
N HIS A 129 14.72 -15.08 -1.16
CA HIS A 129 13.84 -16.25 -1.32
C HIS A 129 12.66 -16.01 -2.27
N LEU A 130 12.84 -15.24 -3.33
CA LEU A 130 11.81 -15.09 -4.37
C LEU A 130 11.65 -16.38 -5.20
N ALA A 131 10.50 -16.57 -5.83
CA ALA A 131 10.23 -17.74 -6.66
C ALA A 131 11.21 -17.84 -7.85
N PRO A 132 11.74 -19.03 -8.17
CA PRO A 132 12.60 -19.24 -9.34
C PRO A 132 11.83 -19.08 -10.65
N VAL A 133 12.55 -18.92 -11.76
CA VAL A 133 11.98 -18.71 -13.11
C VAL A 133 10.97 -19.80 -13.51
N LYS A 134 11.20 -21.07 -13.16
CA LYS A 134 10.31 -22.18 -13.50
C LYS A 134 8.97 -22.20 -12.75
N ASP A 135 8.85 -21.49 -11.63
CA ASP A 135 7.59 -21.43 -10.88
C ASP A 135 6.59 -20.48 -11.54
N TYR A 136 7.05 -19.58 -12.40
CA TYR A 136 6.17 -18.70 -13.16
C TYR A 136 5.51 -19.50 -14.29
N PRO A 137 4.17 -19.66 -14.28
CA PRO A 137 3.50 -20.45 -15.30
C PRO A 137 3.60 -19.78 -16.66
N ALA A 138 3.93 -20.58 -17.68
CA ALA A 138 3.74 -20.17 -19.06
C ALA A 138 2.24 -20.08 -19.32
N SER A 139 1.81 -18.92 -19.83
CA SER A 139 0.42 -18.62 -20.13
C SER A 139 0.27 -18.49 -21.64
N PRO A 140 -0.71 -19.18 -22.26
CA PRO A 140 -0.89 -19.14 -23.69
C PRO A 140 -1.30 -17.75 -24.16
N CYS A 141 -0.65 -17.30 -25.22
CA CYS A 141 -0.97 -16.08 -25.93
C CYS A 141 -1.79 -16.38 -27.18
N TYR A 142 -2.65 -15.45 -27.51
CA TYR A 142 -3.43 -15.48 -28.73
C TYR A 142 -3.40 -14.11 -29.37
N LYS A 143 -3.61 -14.12 -30.69
CA LYS A 143 -3.70 -12.92 -31.51
C LYS A 143 -4.97 -12.97 -32.36
N VAL A 144 -5.62 -11.84 -32.53
CA VAL A 144 -6.73 -11.71 -33.48
C VAL A 144 -6.20 -11.91 -34.90
N ARG A 145 -6.82 -12.83 -35.65
CA ARG A 145 -6.42 -13.15 -37.03
C ARG A 145 -6.54 -11.95 -37.97
N ASP A 146 -5.71 -11.96 -39.01
CA ASP A 146 -5.76 -10.96 -40.07
C ASP A 146 -7.16 -10.87 -40.71
N GLY A 147 -7.63 -9.65 -40.96
CA GLY A 147 -8.97 -9.37 -41.49
C GLY A 147 -10.13 -9.51 -40.49
N HIS A 148 -9.86 -9.82 -39.22
CA HIS A 148 -10.88 -9.88 -38.16
C HIS A 148 -10.75 -8.71 -37.19
N SER A 149 -11.88 -8.11 -36.79
CA SER A 149 -11.94 -7.00 -35.85
C SER A 149 -13.32 -6.93 -35.18
N GLY A 150 -13.46 -6.14 -34.12
CA GLY A 150 -14.72 -6.01 -33.40
C GLY A 150 -15.04 -7.20 -32.50
N ILE A 151 -14.01 -7.96 -32.09
CA ILE A 151 -14.22 -9.13 -31.23
C ILE A 151 -14.56 -8.66 -29.82
N GLN A 152 -15.76 -8.95 -29.34
CA GLN A 152 -16.24 -8.42 -28.08
C GLN A 152 -15.40 -8.91 -26.89
N LEU A 153 -14.92 -7.96 -26.12
CA LEU A 153 -14.50 -8.20 -24.75
C LEU A 153 -15.76 -8.34 -23.89
N ARG A 154 -15.76 -9.32 -22.99
CA ARG A 154 -16.84 -9.56 -22.04
C ARG A 154 -16.35 -9.34 -20.62
N GLU A 155 -17.25 -8.83 -19.77
CA GLU A 155 -16.96 -8.52 -18.37
C GLU A 155 -16.56 -9.78 -17.62
N TYR A 156 -15.54 -9.65 -16.77
CA TYR A 156 -15.18 -10.65 -15.77
C TYR A 156 -15.81 -10.26 -14.44
N THR A 157 -16.40 -11.23 -13.75
CA THR A 157 -16.88 -11.10 -12.37
C THR A 157 -16.28 -12.24 -11.57
N ASP A 158 -15.78 -11.95 -10.38
CA ASP A 158 -15.22 -12.97 -9.50
C ASP A 158 -16.25 -14.07 -9.17
N GLY A 159 -15.78 -15.31 -9.04
CA GLY A 159 -16.62 -16.50 -8.88
C GLY A 159 -17.42 -16.91 -10.13
N GLN A 160 -17.23 -16.23 -11.27
CA GLN A 160 -17.82 -16.64 -12.54
C GLN A 160 -16.96 -17.71 -13.23
N TYR A 161 -17.52 -18.91 -13.34
CA TYR A 161 -16.88 -20.05 -14.01
C TYR A 161 -17.70 -20.49 -15.23
N GLY A 162 -17.00 -20.99 -16.23
CA GLY A 162 -17.61 -21.66 -17.37
C GLY A 162 -18.19 -23.03 -16.99
N LEU A 163 -18.79 -23.71 -17.97
CA LEU A 163 -19.18 -25.11 -17.83
C LEU A 163 -17.96 -25.95 -17.40
N PRO A 164 -18.05 -26.73 -16.32
CA PRO A 164 -16.92 -27.53 -15.82
C PRO A 164 -16.31 -28.43 -16.88
N ASP A 165 -15.01 -28.66 -16.78
CA ASP A 165 -14.27 -29.52 -17.71
C ASP A 165 -14.83 -30.96 -17.68
N GLY A 166 -14.91 -31.58 -18.86
CA GLY A 166 -15.50 -32.91 -19.05
C GLY A 166 -17.03 -32.97 -19.16
N GLN A 167 -17.74 -31.86 -18.96
CA GLN A 167 -19.18 -31.78 -19.24
C GLN A 167 -19.45 -31.26 -20.67
N GLU A 168 -20.28 -31.96 -21.45
CA GLU A 168 -20.64 -31.52 -22.81
C GLU A 168 -21.89 -30.64 -22.85
N THR A 169 -22.72 -30.69 -21.80
CA THR A 169 -23.98 -29.95 -21.71
C THR A 169 -24.21 -29.42 -20.31
N GLY A 170 -24.84 -28.25 -20.19
CA GLY A 170 -25.28 -27.70 -18.91
C GLY A 170 -26.44 -26.73 -19.06
N ASP A 171 -26.87 -26.13 -17.94
CA ASP A 171 -27.93 -25.13 -17.94
C ASP A 171 -27.50 -23.87 -18.72
N THR A 172 -28.20 -23.61 -19.83
CA THR A 172 -27.93 -22.50 -20.76
C THR A 172 -28.10 -21.12 -20.15
N ARG A 173 -28.89 -20.99 -19.07
CA ARG A 173 -29.03 -19.74 -18.31
C ARG A 173 -27.89 -19.57 -17.31
N ARG A 174 -27.50 -20.65 -16.65
CA ARG A 174 -26.41 -20.64 -15.65
C ARG A 174 -25.05 -20.37 -16.28
N TYR A 175 -24.74 -21.02 -17.41
CA TYR A 175 -23.45 -20.91 -18.10
C TYR A 175 -23.52 -19.98 -19.31
N LYS A 176 -24.43 -19.00 -19.29
CA LYS A 176 -24.53 -18.01 -20.36
C LYS A 176 -23.26 -17.17 -20.44
N ALA A 177 -22.82 -16.84 -21.65
CA ALA A 177 -21.66 -15.98 -21.87
C ALA A 177 -21.81 -14.64 -21.13
N PRO A 178 -20.74 -14.14 -20.48
CA PRO A 178 -20.79 -12.90 -19.71
C PRO A 178 -21.21 -11.71 -20.57
N ARG A 179 -21.67 -10.63 -19.93
CA ARG A 179 -22.09 -9.41 -20.63
C ARG A 179 -20.92 -8.82 -21.40
N SER A 180 -21.20 -8.18 -22.55
CA SER A 180 -20.15 -7.44 -23.25
C SER A 180 -19.74 -6.24 -22.41
N SER A 181 -18.45 -5.94 -22.37
CA SER A 181 -17.91 -4.76 -21.69
C SER A 181 -17.96 -3.49 -22.56
N GLY A 182 -18.63 -3.53 -23.71
CA GLY A 182 -18.66 -2.43 -24.70
C GLY A 182 -17.37 -2.26 -25.52
N LYS A 183 -16.28 -2.90 -25.07
CA LYS A 183 -14.96 -2.91 -25.74
C LYS A 183 -14.81 -4.08 -26.70
N SER A 184 -13.89 -3.94 -27.65
CA SER A 184 -13.58 -4.98 -28.61
C SER A 184 -12.11 -4.99 -29.00
N LEU A 185 -11.61 -6.16 -29.38
CA LEU A 185 -10.29 -6.32 -29.98
C LEU A 185 -10.35 -6.05 -31.49
N SER A 186 -9.27 -5.46 -31.97
CA SER A 186 -8.98 -5.20 -33.38
C SER A 186 -8.02 -6.24 -33.95
N GLU A 187 -7.86 -6.20 -35.27
CA GLU A 187 -6.89 -7.05 -35.98
C GLU A 187 -5.50 -6.96 -35.34
N LYS A 188 -4.84 -8.12 -35.17
CA LYS A 188 -3.51 -8.28 -34.56
C LYS A 188 -3.38 -7.92 -33.08
N ASP A 189 -4.47 -7.55 -32.40
CA ASP A 189 -4.42 -7.40 -30.94
C ASP A 189 -3.99 -8.72 -30.30
N ARG A 190 -3.02 -8.63 -29.39
CA ARG A 190 -2.46 -9.76 -28.65
C ARG A 190 -2.97 -9.77 -27.22
N PHE A 191 -3.14 -10.97 -26.67
CA PHE A 191 -3.59 -11.13 -25.30
C PHE A 191 -3.08 -12.44 -24.71
N VAL A 192 -2.87 -12.43 -23.39
CA VAL A 192 -2.48 -13.61 -22.61
C VAL A 192 -3.69 -14.15 -21.87
N SER A 193 -3.88 -15.47 -21.93
CA SER A 193 -4.98 -16.17 -21.26
C SER A 193 -4.50 -16.81 -19.97
N SER A 194 -5.11 -16.48 -18.83
CA SER A 194 -4.80 -17.10 -17.53
C SER A 194 -5.55 -18.40 -17.30
N ARG A 195 -6.77 -18.53 -17.84
CA ARG A 195 -7.55 -19.76 -17.83
C ARG A 195 -8.57 -19.76 -18.96
N THR A 196 -9.16 -20.91 -19.25
CA THR A 196 -10.28 -21.01 -20.20
C THR A 196 -11.59 -21.32 -19.48
N GLY A 197 -12.70 -21.03 -20.15
CA GLY A 197 -14.04 -21.34 -19.67
C GLY A 197 -15.00 -21.48 -20.85
N ARG A 198 -15.88 -22.48 -20.81
CA ARG A 198 -16.87 -22.70 -21.86
C ARG A 198 -18.20 -22.06 -21.47
N PHE A 199 -18.76 -21.23 -22.35
CA PHE A 199 -20.01 -20.52 -22.10
C PHE A 199 -20.97 -20.61 -23.29
N TYR A 200 -22.27 -20.57 -23.01
CA TYR A 200 -23.31 -20.53 -24.04
C TYR A 200 -23.45 -19.11 -24.61
N VAL A 201 -23.15 -18.96 -25.89
CA VAL A 201 -23.46 -17.77 -26.68
C VAL A 201 -24.81 -17.99 -27.36
N ILE A 202 -25.78 -17.12 -27.08
CA ILE A 202 -27.12 -17.20 -27.66
C ILE A 202 -27.23 -16.20 -28.81
N LYS A 203 -27.42 -16.69 -30.03
CA LYS A 203 -27.67 -15.88 -31.23
C LYS A 203 -28.95 -16.36 -31.90
N ASN A 204 -29.88 -15.45 -32.20
CA ASN A 204 -31.16 -15.76 -32.86
C ASN A 204 -31.97 -16.91 -32.21
N GLY A 205 -31.84 -17.08 -30.89
CA GLY A 205 -32.51 -18.15 -30.13
C GLY A 205 -31.76 -19.49 -30.09
N GLU A 206 -30.65 -19.63 -30.83
CA GLU A 206 -29.80 -20.82 -30.79
C GLU A 206 -28.65 -20.63 -29.80
N ALA A 207 -28.42 -21.63 -28.95
CA ALA A 207 -27.37 -21.61 -27.93
C ALA A 207 -26.18 -22.46 -28.39
N THR A 208 -25.05 -21.81 -28.64
CA THR A 208 -23.79 -22.48 -29.01
C THR A 208 -22.85 -22.44 -27.82
N LEU A 209 -22.28 -23.59 -27.44
CA LEU A 209 -21.24 -23.64 -26.43
C LEU A 209 -19.91 -23.21 -27.07
N THR A 210 -19.28 -22.17 -26.52
CA THR A 210 -18.05 -21.57 -27.07
C THR A 210 -16.99 -21.47 -25.98
N THR A 211 -15.75 -21.77 -26.34
CA THR A 211 -14.60 -21.58 -25.45
C THR A 211 -14.18 -20.11 -25.41
N PHE A 212 -14.02 -19.60 -24.19
CA PHE A 212 -13.48 -18.28 -23.91
C PHE A 212 -12.18 -18.42 -23.11
N GLY A 213 -11.27 -17.48 -23.31
CA GLY A 213 -10.11 -17.25 -22.45
C GLY A 213 -10.44 -16.10 -21.49
N LEU A 214 -10.02 -16.23 -20.24
CA LEU A 214 -9.92 -15.10 -19.33
C LEU A 214 -8.59 -14.42 -19.58
N VAL A 215 -8.63 -13.27 -20.23
CA VAL A 215 -7.46 -12.68 -20.86
C VAL A 215 -7.13 -11.29 -20.33
N ARG A 216 -5.85 -10.94 -20.40
CA ARG A 216 -5.35 -9.57 -20.30
C ARG A 216 -4.75 -9.19 -21.64
N GLN A 217 -5.08 -8.00 -22.14
CA GLN A 217 -4.49 -7.49 -23.38
C GLN A 217 -3.00 -7.20 -23.15
N LEU A 218 -2.18 -7.47 -24.17
CA LEU A 218 -0.74 -7.29 -24.12
C LEU A 218 -0.32 -6.01 -24.83
N GLU A 219 0.58 -5.26 -24.20
CA GLU A 219 1.40 -4.23 -24.83
C GLU A 219 2.85 -4.71 -24.84
N GLY A 220 3.35 -5.13 -26.02
CA GLY A 220 4.58 -5.93 -26.10
C GLY A 220 4.41 -7.29 -25.40
N GLU A 221 5.19 -7.53 -24.34
CA GLU A 221 5.06 -8.70 -23.45
C GLU A 221 4.41 -8.36 -22.11
N THR A 222 4.00 -7.11 -21.89
CA THR A 222 3.41 -6.67 -20.63
C THR A 222 1.88 -6.85 -20.65
N ALA A 223 1.35 -7.57 -19.67
CA ALA A 223 -0.09 -7.77 -19.51
C ALA A 223 -0.74 -6.59 -18.79
N GLY A 224 -1.84 -6.06 -19.34
CA GLY A 224 -2.64 -5.01 -18.70
C GLY A 224 -3.36 -5.48 -17.44
N ASN A 225 -3.77 -4.53 -16.59
CA ASN A 225 -4.33 -4.84 -15.26
C ASN A 225 -5.77 -5.40 -15.28
N LYS A 226 -6.54 -5.15 -16.35
CA LYS A 226 -7.95 -5.57 -16.46
C LYS A 226 -8.11 -6.90 -17.17
N GLN A 227 -8.96 -7.76 -16.63
CA GLN A 227 -9.33 -9.04 -17.22
C GLN A 227 -10.65 -8.95 -17.99
N TYR A 228 -10.71 -9.70 -19.08
CA TYR A 228 -11.90 -9.84 -19.92
C TYR A 228 -12.07 -11.29 -20.34
N TRP A 229 -13.32 -11.72 -20.56
CA TRP A 229 -13.59 -12.95 -21.28
C TRP A 229 -13.61 -12.68 -22.78
N VAL A 230 -12.83 -13.44 -23.55
CA VAL A 230 -12.73 -13.32 -25.01
C VAL A 230 -12.88 -14.67 -25.66
N THR A 231 -13.61 -14.74 -26.77
CA THR A 231 -13.77 -16.00 -27.50
C THR A 231 -12.43 -16.48 -28.04
N LEU A 232 -12.14 -17.78 -27.87
CA LEU A 232 -10.98 -18.46 -28.44
C LEU A 232 -11.37 -19.28 -29.68
N ASP A 233 -12.40 -18.84 -30.41
CA ASP A 233 -12.82 -19.48 -31.66
C ASP A 233 -11.63 -19.51 -32.64
N PRO A 234 -11.19 -20.70 -33.11
CA PRO A 234 -10.06 -20.82 -34.03
C PRO A 234 -10.25 -20.08 -35.37
N ALA A 235 -11.48 -19.74 -35.74
CA ALA A 235 -11.77 -18.92 -36.92
C ALA A 235 -11.46 -17.43 -36.71
N LEU A 236 -11.41 -16.96 -35.46
CA LEU A 236 -11.20 -15.55 -35.10
C LEU A 236 -9.81 -15.32 -34.48
N MET A 237 -9.28 -16.33 -33.80
CA MET A 237 -8.04 -16.26 -33.03
C MET A 237 -7.01 -17.25 -33.55
N GLU A 238 -5.74 -16.90 -33.40
CA GLU A 238 -4.62 -17.82 -33.59
C GLU A 238 -3.71 -17.84 -32.37
N PRO A 239 -3.12 -19.01 -32.03
CA PRO A 239 -2.07 -19.09 -31.02
C PRO A 239 -0.89 -18.21 -31.38
N ASP A 240 -0.31 -17.55 -30.38
CA ASP A 240 0.80 -16.59 -30.55
C ASP A 240 1.88 -16.82 -29.49
N GLY A 241 2.23 -18.09 -29.27
CA GLY A 241 3.21 -18.53 -28.29
C GLY A 241 2.70 -18.52 -26.86
N GLU A 242 3.63 -18.49 -25.91
CA GLU A 242 3.36 -18.43 -24.48
C GLU A 242 4.27 -17.40 -23.83
N ILE A 243 3.79 -16.76 -22.77
CA ILE A 243 4.60 -15.84 -21.95
C ILE A 243 4.44 -16.16 -20.47
N GLN A 244 5.42 -15.79 -19.66
CA GLN A 244 5.30 -15.85 -18.20
C GLN A 244 4.72 -14.53 -17.67
N ALA A 245 3.44 -14.28 -17.91
CA ALA A 245 2.80 -12.97 -17.62
C ALA A 245 2.85 -12.53 -16.16
N LEU A 246 3.02 -13.47 -15.22
CA LEU A 246 3.16 -13.17 -13.79
C LEU A 246 4.60 -12.77 -13.42
N MET A 247 5.58 -12.99 -14.31
CA MET A 247 6.97 -12.63 -14.06
C MET A 247 7.14 -11.11 -14.15
N PRO A 248 7.68 -10.45 -13.12
CA PRO A 248 7.90 -9.01 -13.16
C PRO A 248 8.87 -8.58 -14.26
N ALA A 249 8.70 -7.37 -14.78
CA ALA A 249 9.48 -6.83 -15.89
C ALA A 249 11.00 -6.89 -15.67
N TRP A 250 11.48 -6.59 -14.46
CA TRP A 250 12.92 -6.67 -14.14
C TRP A 250 13.45 -8.11 -14.23
N MET A 251 12.63 -9.09 -13.81
CA MET A 251 12.99 -10.50 -13.80
C MET A 251 12.95 -11.10 -15.21
N GLN A 252 12.03 -10.63 -16.07
CA GLN A 252 12.02 -10.95 -17.49
C GLN A 252 13.32 -10.48 -18.17
N LYS A 253 13.72 -9.21 -17.95
CA LYS A 253 15.00 -8.68 -18.45
C LYS A 253 16.20 -9.47 -17.92
N ALA A 254 16.21 -9.82 -16.63
CA ALA A 254 17.25 -10.65 -16.05
C ALA A 254 17.32 -12.04 -16.71
N LYS A 255 16.16 -12.65 -16.98
CA LYS A 255 16.05 -13.95 -17.67
C LYS A 255 16.56 -13.89 -19.11
N GLU A 256 16.29 -12.81 -19.83
CA GLU A 256 16.78 -12.59 -21.21
C GLU A 256 18.31 -12.58 -21.30
N LYS A 257 19.00 -12.13 -20.24
CA LYS A 257 20.48 -12.21 -20.16
C LYS A 257 20.99 -13.64 -20.09
N GLY A 258 20.15 -14.62 -19.73
CA GLY A 258 20.48 -16.05 -19.74
C GLY A 258 21.46 -16.50 -18.64
N VAL A 259 21.68 -15.67 -17.62
CA VAL A 259 22.56 -15.96 -16.49
C VAL A 259 21.73 -16.27 -15.25
N PHE A 260 21.90 -17.47 -14.69
CA PHE A 260 21.14 -17.96 -13.55
C PHE A 260 22.06 -18.43 -12.43
N ASN A 261 21.54 -18.44 -11.20
CA ASN A 261 22.21 -18.95 -9.99
C ASN A 261 23.52 -18.23 -9.62
N SER A 262 23.81 -17.06 -10.19
CA SER A 262 24.95 -16.23 -9.85
C SER A 262 24.51 -14.80 -9.55
N VAL A 263 25.27 -14.10 -8.71
CA VAL A 263 25.05 -12.68 -8.45
C VAL A 263 25.38 -11.89 -9.71
N GLN A 264 24.48 -11.01 -10.10
CA GLN A 264 24.65 -10.10 -11.22
C GLN A 264 24.58 -8.68 -10.68
N ALA A 265 25.52 -7.84 -11.12
CA ALA A 265 25.47 -6.42 -10.84
C ALA A 265 24.30 -5.80 -11.60
N GLY A 266 23.50 -5.03 -10.88
CA GLY A 266 22.67 -4.00 -11.48
C GLY A 266 23.50 -2.75 -11.77
N GLY A 267 22.85 -1.62 -12.00
CA GLY A 267 23.55 -0.36 -12.24
C GLY A 267 22.60 0.82 -12.33
N GLU A 268 23.13 2.04 -12.17
CA GLU A 268 22.39 3.31 -12.26
C GLU A 268 21.96 3.64 -13.70
N THR A 269 21.33 2.70 -14.39
CA THR A 269 20.79 2.84 -15.74
C THR A 269 19.27 2.86 -15.71
N ASP A 270 18.66 3.47 -16.73
CA ASP A 270 17.19 3.48 -16.88
C ASP A 270 16.60 2.07 -17.01
N GLU A 271 17.39 1.08 -17.42
CA GLU A 271 17.00 -0.34 -17.50
C GLU A 271 16.54 -0.90 -16.15
N TRP A 272 17.25 -0.52 -15.08
CA TRP A 272 17.13 -1.09 -13.74
C TRP A 272 16.35 -0.21 -12.76
N LYS A 273 15.78 0.89 -13.24
CA LYS A 273 14.88 1.73 -12.44
C LYS A 273 13.62 0.96 -12.09
N VAL A 274 13.24 1.04 -10.82
CA VAL A 274 12.03 0.43 -10.28
C VAL A 274 11.27 1.45 -9.47
N SER A 275 9.95 1.30 -9.42
CA SER A 275 9.07 2.23 -8.71
C SER A 275 8.34 1.52 -7.58
N ALA A 276 8.18 2.23 -6.46
CA ALA A 276 7.43 1.71 -5.33
C ALA A 276 6.00 1.32 -5.75
N GLY A 277 5.58 0.15 -5.31
CA GLY A 277 4.27 -0.44 -5.60
C GLY A 277 4.19 -1.31 -6.84
N THR A 278 5.26 -1.32 -7.66
CA THR A 278 5.36 -2.22 -8.82
C THR A 278 5.77 -3.64 -8.39
N PRO A 279 5.39 -4.69 -9.14
CA PRO A 279 5.72 -6.08 -8.78
C PRO A 279 7.23 -6.34 -8.65
N VAL A 280 7.64 -6.97 -7.54
CA VAL A 280 9.01 -7.48 -7.34
C VAL A 280 9.14 -8.97 -7.64
N GLY A 281 8.09 -9.76 -7.38
CA GLY A 281 8.09 -11.22 -7.56
C GLY A 281 7.07 -11.91 -6.67
N PHE A 282 7.16 -13.23 -6.59
CA PHE A 282 6.38 -14.06 -5.67
C PHE A 282 7.30 -14.77 -4.69
N MET A 283 6.74 -15.27 -3.59
CA MET A 283 7.45 -16.05 -2.57
C MET A 283 7.96 -17.36 -3.17
N GLY A 284 9.22 -17.69 -2.90
CA GLY A 284 9.81 -18.98 -3.20
C GLY A 284 9.49 -19.99 -2.12
N CYS A 285 9.46 -21.26 -2.50
CA CYS A 285 9.33 -22.37 -1.58
C CYS A 285 10.69 -22.72 -0.96
N GLU A 286 10.71 -22.94 0.34
CA GLU A 286 11.83 -23.52 1.04
C GLU A 286 11.40 -24.80 1.74
N GLU A 287 12.25 -25.82 1.65
CA GLU A 287 12.16 -27.06 2.42
C GLU A 287 13.36 -27.12 3.35
N TYR A 288 13.10 -27.39 4.63
CA TYR A 288 14.12 -27.44 5.66
C TYR A 288 13.85 -28.59 6.65
N PRO A 289 14.88 -29.06 7.38
CA PRO A 289 14.72 -30.10 8.40
C PRO A 289 13.67 -29.72 9.47
N GLY A 290 12.77 -30.64 9.79
CA GLY A 290 11.79 -30.49 10.88
C GLY A 290 12.32 -30.95 12.25
N GLU A 291 11.53 -30.75 13.30
CA GLU A 291 11.88 -31.11 14.68
C GLU A 291 12.00 -32.64 14.89
N GLU A 292 11.21 -33.43 14.15
CA GLU A 292 11.30 -34.88 14.19
C GLU A 292 12.29 -35.43 13.15
N SER A 293 13.04 -36.48 13.50
CA SER A 293 14.04 -37.05 12.59
C SER A 293 13.41 -37.55 11.28
N GLY A 294 13.83 -36.95 10.17
CA GLY A 294 13.33 -37.29 8.83
C GLY A 294 12.10 -36.49 8.39
N GLN A 295 11.55 -35.64 9.26
CA GLN A 295 10.48 -34.71 8.93
C GLN A 295 11.04 -33.57 8.07
N ILE A 296 10.30 -33.21 7.03
CA ILE A 296 10.58 -32.03 6.21
C ILE A 296 9.49 -31.01 6.48
N GLN A 297 9.89 -29.80 6.82
CA GLN A 297 9.01 -28.64 6.83
C GLN A 297 9.10 -27.91 5.49
N ARG A 298 8.00 -27.27 5.11
CA ARG A 298 7.89 -26.55 3.86
C ARG A 298 7.14 -25.25 4.10
N GLU A 299 7.69 -24.16 3.59
CA GLU A 299 7.09 -22.83 3.68
C GLU A 299 7.29 -22.07 2.36
N TRP A 300 6.34 -21.20 2.04
CA TRP A 300 6.55 -20.15 1.04
C TRP A 300 6.67 -18.82 1.76
N PHE A 301 7.83 -18.19 1.66
CA PHE A 301 8.04 -16.91 2.31
C PHE A 301 8.97 -16.02 1.49
N VAL A 302 9.06 -14.76 1.93
CA VAL A 302 10.08 -13.81 1.48
C VAL A 302 10.77 -13.24 2.71
N HIS A 303 12.09 -13.11 2.63
CA HIS A 303 12.89 -12.38 3.60
C HIS A 303 13.08 -10.94 3.11
N LEU A 304 12.65 -9.97 3.92
CA LEU A 304 12.68 -8.54 3.59
C LEU A 304 13.60 -7.80 4.55
N GLU A 305 14.62 -7.14 4.01
CA GLU A 305 15.62 -6.43 4.80
C GLU A 305 15.78 -5.00 4.24
N VAL A 306 15.99 -4.04 5.14
CA VAL A 306 16.42 -2.68 4.78
C VAL A 306 17.75 -2.42 5.45
N LEU A 307 18.77 -2.14 4.64
CA LEU A 307 20.16 -2.06 5.07
C LEU A 307 20.89 -0.85 4.47
N SER A 308 21.91 -0.34 5.15
CA SER A 308 22.72 0.79 4.67
C SER A 308 24.20 0.63 5.05
N ALA A 309 25.06 0.82 4.06
CA ALA A 309 26.50 0.99 4.26
C ALA A 309 26.92 2.48 4.22
N ASP A 310 25.96 3.42 4.19
CA ASP A 310 26.25 4.85 4.09
C ASP A 310 26.88 5.35 5.41
N PRO A 311 28.11 5.89 5.40
CA PRO A 311 28.75 6.42 6.60
C PRO A 311 27.99 7.62 7.19
N LYS A 312 27.08 8.24 6.43
CA LYS A 312 26.24 9.36 6.92
C LYS A 312 25.05 8.90 7.76
N MET A 313 24.79 7.60 7.91
CA MET A 313 23.64 7.11 8.67
C MET A 313 23.51 7.76 10.07
N PRO A 314 24.55 7.87 10.92
CA PRO A 314 24.42 8.55 12.20
C PRO A 314 24.03 10.04 12.08
N ALA A 315 24.54 10.74 11.05
CA ALA A 315 24.16 12.12 10.76
C ALA A 315 22.70 12.20 10.27
N PHE A 316 22.25 11.24 9.46
CA PHE A 316 20.87 11.15 9.01
C PHE A 316 19.90 11.03 10.20
N LEU A 317 20.18 10.15 11.17
CA LEU A 317 19.34 9.98 12.36
C LEU A 317 19.36 11.21 13.30
N SER A 318 20.53 11.79 13.53
CA SER A 318 20.65 12.98 14.40
C SER A 318 20.13 14.25 13.74
N ASN A 319 19.95 14.26 12.42
CA ASN A 319 19.39 15.36 11.63
C ASN A 319 20.00 16.74 11.98
N PRO A 320 21.33 16.90 11.87
CA PRO A 320 22.03 18.10 12.32
C PRO A 320 21.62 19.36 11.55
N GLU A 321 21.06 19.21 10.35
CA GLU A 321 20.60 20.32 9.51
C GLU A 321 19.12 20.68 9.77
N GLY A 322 18.49 20.03 10.75
CA GLY A 322 17.15 20.35 11.25
C GLY A 322 16.06 20.21 10.18
N VAL A 323 16.18 19.25 9.26
CA VAL A 323 15.17 19.02 8.22
C VAL A 323 13.88 18.54 8.88
N LYS A 324 12.76 19.21 8.60
CA LYS A 324 11.48 18.88 9.23
C LYS A 324 10.63 17.91 8.44
N GLY A 325 10.79 17.86 7.13
CA GLY A 325 9.88 17.13 6.24
C GLY A 325 8.46 17.70 6.31
N GLU A 326 7.51 16.95 5.77
CA GLU A 326 6.11 17.40 5.67
C GLU A 326 5.26 16.88 6.84
N LYS A 327 5.57 15.68 7.35
CA LYS A 327 4.85 15.10 8.49
C LYS A 327 5.20 15.82 9.78
N ARG A 328 4.20 15.95 10.65
CA ARG A 328 4.34 16.38 12.03
C ARG A 328 3.71 15.34 12.94
N THR A 329 4.35 15.12 14.07
CA THR A 329 3.91 14.17 15.09
C THR A 329 3.76 14.93 16.40
N VAL A 330 2.58 14.83 17.01
CA VAL A 330 2.29 15.35 18.34
C VAL A 330 2.70 14.33 19.37
N LEU A 331 3.45 14.81 20.36
CA LEU A 331 4.08 14.02 21.40
C LEU A 331 3.59 14.56 22.73
N ALA A 332 2.73 13.77 23.38
CA ALA A 332 2.13 14.10 24.65
C ALA A 332 2.75 13.23 25.75
N PRO A 333 3.47 13.82 26.71
CA PRO A 333 4.08 13.07 27.80
C PRO A 333 3.05 12.41 28.72
N LYS A 334 3.43 11.27 29.31
CA LYS A 334 2.67 10.63 30.40
C LYS A 334 2.48 11.61 31.57
N GLY A 335 1.45 11.37 32.38
CA GLY A 335 1.20 12.09 33.63
C GLY A 335 0.58 13.47 33.46
N LYS A 336 0.47 14.00 32.23
CA LYS A 336 -0.21 15.26 31.96
C LYS A 336 -1.69 15.17 32.29
N ILE A 337 -2.22 16.19 32.99
CA ILE A 337 -3.63 16.28 33.33
C ILE A 337 -4.44 16.48 32.06
N LEU A 338 -5.43 15.61 31.83
CA LEU A 338 -6.31 15.73 30.67
C LEU A 338 -7.41 16.73 30.96
N TYR A 339 -7.79 17.48 29.93
CA TYR A 339 -8.89 18.44 29.98
C TYR A 339 -10.07 17.94 29.16
N THR A 340 -11.28 18.32 29.57
CA THR A 340 -12.50 18.11 28.76
C THR A 340 -12.87 19.41 28.07
N ARG A 341 -13.19 19.32 26.78
CA ARG A 341 -13.65 20.46 25.97
C ARG A 341 -15.15 20.66 26.15
N GLN A 342 -15.55 21.90 26.36
CA GLN A 342 -16.94 22.34 26.34
C GLN A 342 -17.08 23.50 25.36
N THR A 343 -18.17 23.51 24.59
CA THR A 343 -18.47 24.58 23.63
C THR A 343 -19.78 25.25 24.03
N THR A 344 -19.72 26.52 24.40
CA THR A 344 -20.91 27.33 24.80
C THR A 344 -20.96 28.57 23.93
N GLU A 345 -22.06 28.78 23.19
CA GLU A 345 -22.23 29.95 22.30
C GLU A 345 -21.07 30.18 21.29
N GLY A 346 -20.38 29.10 20.89
CA GLY A 346 -19.23 29.17 19.98
C GLY A 346 -17.89 29.46 20.66
N GLN A 347 -17.87 29.61 21.98
CA GLN A 347 -16.67 29.75 22.80
C GLN A 347 -16.21 28.38 23.30
N GLU A 348 -14.89 28.16 23.27
CA GLU A 348 -14.25 26.89 23.60
C GLU A 348 -13.59 27.00 24.97
N THR A 349 -14.06 26.20 25.92
CA THR A 349 -13.53 26.16 27.29
C THR A 349 -13.02 24.76 27.63
N PHE A 350 -11.95 24.71 28.43
CA PHE A 350 -11.26 23.48 28.79
C PHE A 350 -11.19 23.36 30.31
N THR A 351 -11.80 22.30 30.84
CA THR A 351 -11.82 22.05 32.30
C THR A 351 -10.93 20.87 32.62
N ALA A 352 -10.00 21.07 33.56
CA ALA A 352 -9.10 20.02 34.04
C ALA A 352 -9.92 18.87 34.64
N THR A 353 -9.53 17.64 34.31
CA THR A 353 -10.13 16.44 34.88
C THR A 353 -9.27 15.88 36.02
N SER A 354 -9.79 14.90 36.74
CA SER A 354 -8.98 14.08 37.66
C SER A 354 -8.13 13.04 36.94
N ALA A 355 -8.29 12.86 35.62
CA ALA A 355 -7.56 11.89 34.84
C ALA A 355 -6.23 12.47 34.33
N THR A 356 -5.19 11.66 34.37
CA THR A 356 -3.90 11.94 33.75
C THR A 356 -3.66 10.99 32.58
N LEU A 357 -2.84 11.42 31.63
CA LEU A 357 -2.45 10.58 30.50
C LEU A 357 -1.62 9.40 31.02
N GLY A 358 -2.18 8.18 30.96
CA GLY A 358 -1.57 6.99 31.59
C GLY A 358 -0.29 6.47 30.92
N ALA A 359 -0.05 6.85 29.66
CA ALA A 359 1.15 6.52 28.88
C ALA A 359 1.47 7.65 27.90
N GLN A 360 2.72 7.76 27.47
CA GLN A 360 3.08 8.73 26.43
C GLN A 360 2.27 8.44 25.16
N CYS A 361 1.78 9.49 24.51
CA CYS A 361 1.02 9.39 23.28
C CYS A 361 1.81 10.01 22.13
N VAL A 362 2.02 9.22 21.08
CA VAL A 362 2.71 9.61 19.84
C VAL A 362 1.67 9.53 18.73
N ARG A 363 1.23 10.67 18.18
CA ARG A 363 0.17 10.68 17.15
C ARG A 363 0.54 11.57 15.97
N PRO A 364 0.19 11.16 14.73
CA PRO A 364 0.23 12.06 13.60
C PRO A 364 -0.57 13.34 13.88
N ARG A 365 -0.04 14.51 13.51
CA ARG A 365 -0.65 15.82 13.77
C ARG A 365 -2.04 15.99 13.15
N ASN A 366 -2.30 15.32 12.02
CA ASN A 366 -3.61 15.28 11.37
C ASN A 366 -4.63 14.39 12.12
N ALA A 367 -4.16 13.46 12.94
CA ALA A 367 -5.01 12.65 13.81
C ALA A 367 -5.33 13.35 15.15
N THR A 368 -4.72 14.50 15.43
CA THR A 368 -4.96 15.32 16.61
C THR A 368 -5.69 16.61 16.21
N THR A 369 -6.99 16.65 16.43
CA THR A 369 -7.79 17.87 16.22
C THR A 369 -7.28 18.99 17.13
N THR A 370 -7.14 20.20 16.58
CA THR A 370 -6.74 21.37 17.38
C THR A 370 -7.76 22.48 17.36
N VAL A 371 -7.87 23.17 18.50
CA VAL A 371 -8.84 24.25 18.73
C VAL A 371 -8.15 25.35 19.53
N ARG A 372 -8.46 26.63 19.24
CA ARG A 372 -8.04 27.75 20.09
C ARG A 372 -9.15 28.11 21.06
N ASP A 373 -8.78 28.36 22.31
CA ASP A 373 -9.70 28.95 23.29
C ASP A 373 -9.77 30.48 23.16
N GLU A 374 -10.53 31.14 24.03
CA GLU A 374 -10.66 32.60 24.05
C GLU A 374 -9.32 33.34 24.24
N SER A 375 -8.39 32.71 24.97
CA SER A 375 -7.04 33.24 25.21
C SER A 375 -6.09 33.01 24.04
N GLN A 376 -6.58 32.45 22.93
CA GLN A 376 -5.81 32.01 21.78
C GLN A 376 -4.82 30.86 22.06
N THR A 377 -4.90 30.22 23.23
CA THR A 377 -4.10 29.03 23.54
C THR A 377 -4.55 27.90 22.63
N LEU A 378 -3.60 27.23 21.97
CA LEU A 378 -3.90 26.09 21.12
C LEU A 378 -4.04 24.81 21.97
N TRP A 379 -5.10 24.05 21.74
CA TRP A 379 -5.41 22.80 22.45
C TRP A 379 -5.43 21.63 21.48
N TYR A 380 -4.94 20.48 21.92
CA TYR A 380 -4.79 19.26 21.13
C TYR A 380 -5.66 18.15 21.71
N ASN A 381 -6.46 17.51 20.86
CA ASN A 381 -7.19 16.31 21.23
C ASN A 381 -6.26 15.09 21.18
N ILE A 382 -6.02 14.46 22.34
CA ILE A 382 -5.06 13.36 22.49
C ILE A 382 -5.77 12.01 22.52
N THR A 383 -6.84 11.89 23.30
CA THR A 383 -7.51 10.59 23.58
C THR A 383 -8.95 10.51 23.06
N GLY A 384 -9.38 11.46 22.22
CA GLY A 384 -10.76 11.60 21.76
C GLY A 384 -11.58 12.49 22.68
N SER A 385 -11.59 12.18 23.99
CA SER A 385 -12.26 12.99 25.02
C SER A 385 -11.31 13.88 25.84
N GLY A 386 -10.02 13.54 25.89
CA GLY A 386 -8.99 14.25 26.65
C GLY A 386 -8.15 15.17 25.79
N TRP A 387 -7.99 16.41 26.26
CA TRP A 387 -7.27 17.49 25.60
C TRP A 387 -6.06 17.95 26.41
N LEU A 388 -5.02 18.41 25.73
CA LEU A 388 -3.85 19.05 26.33
C LEU A 388 -3.58 20.41 25.68
N PRO A 389 -3.14 21.42 26.45
CA PRO A 389 -2.73 22.71 25.89
C PRO A 389 -1.38 22.59 25.18
N GLU A 390 -1.06 23.52 24.29
CA GLU A 390 0.18 23.53 23.49
C GLU A 390 1.45 23.47 24.33
N LYS A 391 1.44 24.06 25.53
CA LYS A 391 2.58 24.00 26.47
C LYS A 391 2.86 22.60 27.02
N ASP A 392 1.90 21.68 26.95
CA ASP A 392 1.99 20.32 27.48
C ASP A 392 2.20 19.27 26.40
N VAL A 393 2.38 19.68 25.14
CA VAL A 393 2.71 18.81 24.01
C VAL A 393 3.94 19.33 23.29
N ALA A 394 4.66 18.42 22.64
CA ALA A 394 5.73 18.76 21.72
C ALA A 394 5.35 18.32 20.30
N GLU A 395 5.87 19.01 19.28
CA GLU A 395 5.79 18.54 17.90
C GLU A 395 7.17 18.13 17.40
N ALA A 396 7.26 16.95 16.79
CA ALA A 396 8.43 16.49 16.04
C ALA A 396 8.18 16.56 14.54
N GLY A 397 9.21 16.96 13.80
CA GLY A 397 9.25 16.80 12.35
C GLY A 397 9.46 15.33 11.96
N GLN A 398 9.14 15.03 10.70
CA GLN A 398 9.27 13.72 10.08
C GLN A 398 10.67 13.10 10.21
N TYR A 399 11.71 13.92 10.09
CA TYR A 399 13.11 13.50 10.18
C TYR A 399 13.76 13.80 11.53
N ASP A 400 12.98 14.21 12.54
CA ASP A 400 13.48 14.28 13.91
C ASP A 400 13.51 12.84 14.51
N PHE A 401 14.27 11.92 13.89
CA PHE A 401 14.22 10.47 14.18
C PHE A 401 14.45 10.12 15.65
N LEU A 402 15.42 10.78 16.30
CA LEU A 402 15.67 10.60 17.73
C LEU A 402 14.43 10.97 18.57
N LYS A 403 13.72 12.05 18.20
CA LYS A 403 12.42 12.41 18.83
C LYS A 403 11.32 11.42 18.47
N LEU A 404 11.37 10.80 17.30
CA LEU A 404 10.43 9.76 16.92
C LEU A 404 10.76 8.38 17.54
N GLY A 405 11.81 8.30 18.36
CA GLY A 405 12.20 7.13 19.13
C GLY A 405 13.23 6.22 18.45
N PHE A 406 13.81 6.61 17.31
CA PHE A 406 14.86 5.84 16.67
C PHE A 406 16.18 5.96 17.42
N GLN A 407 16.88 4.83 17.55
CA GLN A 407 18.13 4.75 18.31
C GLN A 407 19.20 4.00 17.52
N PRO A 408 20.35 4.63 17.21
CA PRO A 408 21.48 3.92 16.62
C PRO A 408 22.19 3.07 17.67
N LEU A 409 22.49 1.83 17.30
CA LEU A 409 23.25 0.89 18.13
C LEU A 409 24.35 0.26 17.30
N GLU A 410 25.58 0.28 17.79
CA GLU A 410 26.68 -0.42 17.16
C GLU A 410 27.00 -1.70 17.94
N GLU A 411 26.94 -2.84 17.26
CA GLU A 411 27.26 -4.13 17.86
C GLU A 411 28.77 -4.22 18.18
N ASN A 412 29.09 -4.39 19.46
CA ASN A 412 30.43 -4.76 19.91
C ASN A 412 30.54 -6.30 20.00
N SER A 413 30.53 -6.96 18.83
CA SER A 413 30.51 -8.42 18.69
C SER A 413 31.76 -9.11 19.24
N SER A 414 31.61 -10.27 19.86
CA SER A 414 32.72 -11.23 20.04
C SER A 414 33.14 -11.90 18.72
N GLY A 415 32.35 -11.71 17.66
CA GLY A 415 32.51 -12.33 16.35
C GLY A 415 31.74 -13.64 16.19
N ASP A 416 30.96 -14.09 17.18
CA ASP A 416 30.11 -15.30 17.09
C ASP A 416 28.64 -14.91 16.84
N MET A 417 28.12 -15.21 15.65
CA MET A 417 26.76 -14.83 15.23
C MET A 417 25.67 -15.44 16.12
N THR A 418 25.95 -16.56 16.80
CA THR A 418 24.98 -17.19 17.72
C THR A 418 24.87 -16.48 19.07
N LYS A 419 25.89 -15.69 19.41
CA LYS A 419 25.92 -14.94 20.66
C LYS A 419 25.54 -13.51 20.48
N SER A 420 25.71 -12.97 19.28
CA SER A 420 25.49 -11.56 19.01
C SER A 420 24.21 -10.99 19.64
N PRO A 421 23.00 -11.55 19.42
CA PRO A 421 21.77 -11.00 20.01
C PRO A 421 21.76 -10.91 21.55
N TYR A 422 22.70 -11.58 22.21
CA TYR A 422 22.83 -11.68 23.67
C TYR A 422 24.07 -10.96 24.20
N GLU A 423 24.87 -10.39 23.30
CA GLU A 423 26.03 -9.58 23.63
C GLU A 423 25.62 -8.14 23.90
N GLY A 424 26.55 -7.36 24.48
CA GLY A 424 26.27 -6.14 25.24
C GLY A 424 25.32 -5.11 24.60
N TRP A 425 25.16 -5.12 23.27
CA TRP A 425 24.32 -4.17 22.55
C TRP A 425 22.81 -4.31 22.82
N VAL A 426 22.26 -5.49 23.17
CA VAL A 426 20.83 -5.60 23.55
C VAL A 426 20.57 -5.03 24.94
N PRO A 427 21.32 -5.41 25.99
CA PRO A 427 21.29 -4.70 27.27
C PRO A 427 21.63 -3.20 27.14
N GLU A 428 22.55 -2.81 26.25
CA GLU A 428 22.83 -1.39 25.93
C GLU A 428 21.68 -0.73 25.18
N ALA A 429 20.91 -1.43 24.33
CA ALA A 429 19.73 -0.89 23.65
C ALA A 429 18.67 -0.47 24.66
N PHE A 430 18.31 -1.40 25.55
CA PHE A 430 17.34 -1.16 26.62
C PHE A 430 17.93 -0.25 27.70
N GLY A 431 19.24 -0.33 27.95
CA GLY A 431 20.00 0.53 28.84
C GLY A 431 20.12 1.97 28.35
N ALA A 432 20.30 2.21 27.05
CA ALA A 432 20.32 3.53 26.43
C ALA A 432 18.93 4.16 26.47
N VAL A 433 17.87 3.37 26.28
CA VAL A 433 16.49 3.80 26.53
C VAL A 433 16.32 4.21 28.00
N SER A 434 16.94 3.49 28.95
CA SER A 434 16.95 3.84 30.38
C SER A 434 17.82 5.06 30.71
N LEU A 435 18.97 5.26 30.06
CA LEU A 435 19.92 6.36 30.30
C LEU A 435 19.43 7.68 29.70
N ALA A 436 18.82 7.62 28.51
CA ALA A 436 18.13 8.76 27.90
C ALA A 436 17.03 9.30 28.84
N ALA A 437 16.46 8.43 29.68
CA ALA A 437 15.52 8.82 30.72
C ALA A 437 16.12 9.54 31.93
N GLU A 438 17.32 9.14 32.33
CA GLU A 438 17.97 9.63 33.55
C GLU A 438 18.66 10.98 33.36
N GLN A 439 19.07 11.31 32.13
CA GLN A 439 19.80 12.54 31.84
C GLN A 439 18.89 13.78 31.71
N GLY A 440 17.58 13.65 31.93
CA GLY A 440 16.65 14.78 31.95
C GLY A 440 16.46 15.44 30.57
N ASP A 441 16.69 14.69 29.49
CA ASP A 441 16.18 15.09 28.18
C ASP A 441 14.65 15.14 28.27
N GLU A 442 14.03 16.30 28.01
CA GLU A 442 12.57 16.54 28.08
C GLU A 442 11.72 15.47 27.33
N TRP A 443 12.37 14.71 26.44
CA TRP A 443 11.79 13.63 25.69
C TRP A 443 11.58 12.32 26.45
N TYR A 444 12.43 12.07 27.43
CA TYR A 444 12.52 10.82 28.18
C TYR A 444 12.45 11.04 29.69
N GLU A 445 12.15 12.27 30.16
CA GLU A 445 11.87 12.63 31.57
C GLU A 445 10.88 11.69 32.29
N GLN A 446 10.22 10.78 31.57
CA GLN A 446 9.38 9.73 32.11
C GLN A 446 9.45 8.40 31.35
N VAL A 447 10.62 7.90 30.92
CA VAL A 447 10.76 6.43 30.78
C VAL A 447 10.52 5.89 32.18
N PRO A 448 9.38 5.24 32.44
CA PRO A 448 9.02 5.00 33.83
C PRO A 448 10.03 4.00 34.43
N PRO A 449 10.08 3.88 35.77
CA PRO A 449 10.64 2.69 36.43
C PRO A 449 10.24 1.38 35.75
N PHE A 450 9.10 1.37 35.04
CA PHE A 450 8.61 0.37 34.10
C PHE A 450 9.62 -0.20 33.09
N TYR A 451 10.58 0.54 32.51
CA TYR A 451 11.56 -0.06 31.58
C TYR A 451 12.67 -0.81 32.31
N ARG A 452 13.04 -0.35 33.52
CA ARG A 452 13.81 -1.16 34.46
C ARG A 452 13.02 -2.38 34.92
N GLU A 453 11.73 -2.22 35.23
CA GLU A 453 10.83 -3.35 35.55
C GLU A 453 10.56 -4.25 34.34
N LEU A 454 10.64 -3.73 33.11
CA LEU A 454 10.52 -4.51 31.89
C LEU A 454 11.79 -5.35 31.74
N MET A 455 12.98 -4.75 31.90
CA MET A 455 14.22 -5.52 31.96
C MET A 455 14.20 -6.54 33.08
N VAL A 456 13.76 -6.19 34.30
CA VAL A 456 13.61 -7.13 35.44
C VAL A 456 12.48 -8.16 35.24
N ARG A 457 11.50 -7.90 34.36
CA ARG A 457 10.45 -8.86 33.99
C ARG A 457 10.87 -9.76 32.84
N MET A 458 11.71 -9.25 31.94
CA MET A 458 12.31 -10.00 30.84
C MET A 458 13.40 -10.91 31.41
N ASP A 459 14.33 -10.37 32.19
CA ASP A 459 15.33 -11.08 33.00
C ASP A 459 14.63 -11.81 34.17
N GLY A 460 13.98 -12.92 33.83
CA GLY A 460 13.17 -13.74 34.70
C GLY A 460 13.99 -14.45 35.78
N ASP A 461 15.27 -14.72 35.52
CA ASP A 461 16.19 -15.30 36.49
C ASP A 461 16.97 -14.26 37.32
N ARG A 462 16.92 -12.99 36.91
CA ARG A 462 17.53 -11.81 37.56
C ARG A 462 19.05 -11.89 37.60
N ASP A 463 19.69 -12.51 36.62
CA ASP A 463 21.14 -12.62 36.52
C ASP A 463 21.80 -11.37 35.90
N GLY A 464 21.00 -10.41 35.42
CA GLY A 464 21.45 -9.17 34.78
C GLY A 464 21.72 -9.31 33.28
N LYS A 465 21.37 -10.45 32.67
CA LYS A 465 21.39 -10.71 31.23
C LYS A 465 19.99 -11.09 30.78
N VAL A 466 19.69 -10.88 29.50
CA VAL A 466 18.42 -11.33 28.92
C VAL A 466 18.75 -12.45 27.95
N THR A 467 18.26 -13.65 28.25
CA THR A 467 18.43 -14.85 27.43
C THR A 467 17.58 -14.81 26.16
N GLU A 468 17.86 -15.72 25.22
CA GLU A 468 17.03 -15.97 24.03
C GLU A 468 15.55 -16.09 24.37
N GLU A 469 15.23 -16.95 25.33
CA GLU A 469 13.86 -17.24 25.70
C GLU A 469 13.16 -16.02 26.28
N GLU A 470 13.88 -15.17 27.00
CA GLU A 470 13.35 -13.96 27.62
C GLU A 470 13.13 -12.83 26.61
N ILE A 471 14.04 -12.66 25.64
CA ILE A 471 13.83 -11.74 24.50
C ILE A 471 12.65 -12.24 23.68
N ARG A 472 12.62 -13.53 23.35
CA ARG A 472 11.55 -14.16 22.57
C ARG A 472 10.20 -13.99 23.27
N GLN A 473 10.11 -14.27 24.57
CA GLN A 473 8.90 -14.04 25.36
C GLN A 473 8.50 -12.56 25.38
N ALA A 474 9.45 -11.62 25.51
CA ALA A 474 9.15 -10.20 25.49
C ALA A 474 8.58 -9.72 24.15
N LEU A 475 9.14 -10.21 23.04
CA LEU A 475 8.66 -9.94 21.69
C LEU A 475 7.28 -10.58 21.44
N VAL A 476 7.04 -11.78 22.00
CA VAL A 476 5.77 -12.53 21.90
C VAL A 476 4.67 -11.97 22.79
N VAL A 477 4.97 -11.40 23.95
CA VAL A 477 3.98 -10.83 24.91
C VAL A 477 3.28 -9.58 24.34
N ARG A 478 3.71 -9.08 23.17
CA ARG A 478 3.07 -7.98 22.42
C ARG A 478 2.75 -6.77 23.29
N ASP A 479 3.63 -6.45 24.25
CA ASP A 479 3.55 -5.17 24.93
C ASP A 479 3.77 -4.07 23.87
N PRO A 480 2.78 -3.19 23.62
CA PRO A 480 2.87 -2.20 22.55
C PRO A 480 4.07 -1.25 22.69
N LEU A 481 4.56 -1.05 23.91
CA LEU A 481 5.68 -0.18 24.22
C LEU A 481 7.02 -0.82 23.87
N VAL A 482 7.21 -2.10 24.25
CA VAL A 482 8.40 -2.91 23.88
C VAL A 482 8.56 -2.92 22.37
N ARG A 483 7.46 -3.23 21.70
CA ARG A 483 7.34 -3.24 20.26
C ARG A 483 7.68 -1.89 19.63
N HIS A 484 7.16 -0.80 20.21
CA HIS A 484 7.42 0.55 19.70
C HIS A 484 8.91 0.88 19.68
N VAL A 485 9.65 0.49 20.74
CA VAL A 485 11.09 0.69 20.87
C VAL A 485 11.87 -0.24 19.95
N VAL A 486 11.61 -1.55 20.01
CA VAL A 486 12.32 -2.58 19.22
C VAL A 486 12.28 -2.25 17.73
N ASN A 487 11.10 -1.90 17.21
CA ASN A 487 10.89 -1.59 15.80
C ASN A 487 11.57 -0.29 15.33
N ARG A 488 12.18 0.47 16.24
CA ARG A 488 12.88 1.74 15.97
C ARG A 488 14.38 1.67 16.27
N LEU A 489 14.88 0.50 16.67
CA LEU A 489 16.32 0.30 16.73
C LEU A 489 16.92 0.32 15.32
N VAL A 490 18.08 0.95 15.19
CA VAL A 490 18.88 0.96 13.96
C VAL A 490 20.22 0.36 14.32
N VAL A 491 20.46 -0.88 13.92
CA VAL A 491 21.55 -1.70 14.46
C VAL A 491 22.64 -1.86 13.42
N LYS A 492 23.90 -1.55 13.78
CA LYS A 492 25.07 -1.85 12.96
C LYS A 492 25.57 -3.24 13.31
N HIS A 493 25.39 -4.18 12.39
CA HIS A 493 25.65 -5.60 12.62
C HIS A 493 26.16 -6.27 11.33
N HIS A 494 26.95 -7.34 11.47
CA HIS A 494 27.33 -8.16 10.31
C HIS A 494 26.12 -8.87 9.72
N SER A 495 25.86 -8.71 8.41
CA SER A 495 24.72 -9.41 7.81
C SER A 495 24.96 -10.92 7.72
N GLU A 496 23.89 -11.69 7.86
CA GLU A 496 23.90 -13.15 7.71
C GLU A 496 24.27 -13.60 6.29
N TRP A 497 24.17 -12.70 5.32
CA TRP A 497 24.42 -12.94 3.90
C TRP A 497 25.88 -12.74 3.45
N CYS A 498 26.82 -12.53 4.39
CA CYS A 498 28.23 -12.24 4.10
C CYS A 498 29.16 -13.42 4.48
N ARG A 499 29.81 -14.01 3.48
CA ARG A 499 30.94 -14.98 3.57
C ARG A 499 30.73 -16.27 4.38
N GLY A 500 29.57 -16.48 4.99
CA GLY A 500 29.14 -17.73 5.64
C GLY A 500 30.15 -18.30 6.67
N ARG A 501 30.17 -19.63 6.81
CA ARG A 501 31.01 -20.38 7.76
C ARG A 501 32.50 -20.07 7.66
N SER A 502 33.01 -19.74 6.47
CA SER A 502 34.44 -19.47 6.23
C SER A 502 35.02 -18.32 7.08
N THR A 503 34.15 -17.45 7.59
CA THR A 503 34.53 -16.34 8.48
C THR A 503 34.84 -16.78 9.91
N GLY A 504 34.51 -18.02 10.28
CA GLY A 504 34.56 -18.51 11.66
C GLY A 504 33.39 -18.03 12.52
N ARG A 505 32.61 -17.03 12.07
CA ARG A 505 31.53 -16.43 12.86
C ARG A 505 30.34 -17.35 13.11
N TRP A 506 30.23 -18.42 12.34
CA TRP A 506 29.14 -19.40 12.45
C TRP A 506 29.56 -20.70 13.13
N GLU A 507 30.81 -20.84 13.58
CA GLU A 507 31.26 -22.09 14.21
C GLU A 507 30.47 -22.43 15.48
N GLY A 508 29.89 -21.44 16.17
CA GLY A 508 28.95 -21.67 17.26
C GLY A 508 27.70 -22.45 16.83
N PHE A 509 27.14 -22.12 15.66
CA PHE A 509 25.91 -22.72 15.12
C PHE A 509 26.13 -24.19 14.75
N TYR A 510 27.26 -24.50 14.10
CA TYR A 510 27.54 -25.87 13.62
C TYR A 510 27.92 -26.87 14.72
N LYS A 511 28.22 -26.43 15.95
CA LYS A 511 28.67 -27.33 17.04
C LYS A 511 27.64 -28.36 17.47
N GLY A 512 26.36 -28.06 17.34
CA GLY A 512 25.25 -28.93 17.76
C GLY A 512 24.66 -29.80 16.67
N LEU A 513 25.08 -29.62 15.41
CA LEU A 513 24.46 -30.24 14.25
C LEU A 513 25.08 -31.61 13.95
N ASP A 514 24.24 -32.54 13.48
CA ASP A 514 24.71 -33.82 12.95
C ASP A 514 25.35 -33.65 11.54
N THR A 515 25.96 -34.72 11.00
CA THR A 515 26.67 -34.63 9.72
C THR A 515 25.77 -34.29 8.54
N ASP A 516 24.51 -34.74 8.55
CA ASP A 516 23.55 -34.45 7.47
C ASP A 516 23.06 -33.00 7.58
N GLU A 517 22.82 -32.50 8.79
CA GLU A 517 22.44 -31.11 9.06
C GLU A 517 23.57 -30.14 8.69
N VAL A 518 24.83 -30.47 9.03
CA VAL A 518 25.99 -29.68 8.59
C VAL A 518 26.04 -29.60 7.07
N GLY A 519 25.87 -30.74 6.38
CA GLY A 519 25.89 -30.79 4.92
C GLY A 519 24.79 -29.94 4.28
N TYR A 520 23.58 -29.97 4.84
CA TYR A 520 22.48 -29.10 4.42
C TYR A 520 22.81 -27.62 4.64
N CYS A 521 23.15 -27.25 5.87
CA CYS A 521 23.36 -25.85 6.27
C CYS A 521 24.56 -25.21 5.56
N GLU A 522 25.67 -25.92 5.38
CA GLU A 522 26.84 -25.39 4.66
C GLU A 522 26.50 -25.06 3.22
N LYS A 523 25.79 -25.98 2.55
CA LYS A 523 25.38 -25.76 1.16
C LYS A 523 24.38 -24.62 1.06
N TRP A 524 23.34 -24.62 1.90
CA TRP A 524 22.33 -23.56 1.94
C TRP A 524 23.00 -22.20 2.18
N GLN A 525 23.82 -22.06 3.21
CA GLN A 525 24.47 -20.79 3.56
C GLN A 525 25.41 -20.30 2.46
N THR A 526 26.16 -21.20 1.83
CA THR A 526 27.06 -20.85 0.72
C THR A 526 26.27 -20.36 -0.49
N ASP A 527 25.17 -21.04 -0.83
CA ASP A 527 24.32 -20.68 -1.98
C ASP A 527 23.53 -19.38 -1.75
N GLN A 528 23.26 -18.99 -0.48
CA GLN A 528 22.57 -17.73 -0.16
C GLN A 528 23.49 -16.50 -0.19
N GLU A 529 24.80 -16.68 -0.01
CA GLU A 529 25.78 -15.59 0.01
C GLU A 529 25.69 -14.72 -1.25
N TRP A 530 25.74 -13.40 -1.06
CA TRP A 530 25.77 -12.45 -2.17
C TRP A 530 26.59 -11.19 -1.88
N MET A 531 26.79 -10.85 -0.60
CA MET A 531 27.41 -9.58 -0.21
C MET A 531 28.85 -9.49 -0.67
N SER A 532 29.60 -10.59 -0.68
CA SER A 532 31.00 -10.62 -1.14
C SER A 532 31.16 -10.21 -2.61
N GLU A 533 30.11 -10.37 -3.42
CA GLU A 533 30.10 -10.07 -4.85
C GLU A 533 29.54 -8.66 -5.16
N THR A 534 29.03 -7.94 -4.15
CA THR A 534 28.27 -6.70 -4.36
C THR A 534 28.84 -5.53 -3.57
N SER A 535 29.26 -4.47 -4.26
CA SER A 535 29.61 -3.19 -3.62
C SER A 535 28.35 -2.46 -3.13
N PRO A 536 28.36 -1.77 -1.98
CA PRO A 536 29.50 -1.55 -1.06
C PRO A 536 29.69 -2.64 0.03
N PHE A 537 29.01 -3.78 -0.07
CA PHE A 537 28.94 -4.83 0.96
C PHE A 537 30.12 -5.83 0.94
N ASN A 538 30.90 -5.84 -0.14
CA ASN A 538 31.98 -6.80 -0.40
C ASN A 538 33.22 -6.71 0.52
N ASN A 539 33.22 -5.79 1.48
CA ASN A 539 34.35 -5.52 2.38
C ASN A 539 34.25 -6.20 3.75
N ASP A 540 33.21 -7.02 3.99
CA ASP A 540 33.01 -7.78 5.24
C ASP A 540 32.95 -6.88 6.49
N LYS A 541 32.37 -5.69 6.33
CA LYS A 541 32.08 -4.77 7.44
C LYS A 541 30.63 -4.89 7.87
N PRO A 542 30.34 -4.61 9.15
CA PRO A 542 28.97 -4.51 9.61
C PRO A 542 28.26 -3.34 8.91
N VAL A 543 26.97 -3.52 8.67
CA VAL A 543 26.09 -2.53 8.03
C VAL A 543 24.95 -2.17 8.95
N TRP A 544 24.31 -1.04 8.68
CA TRP A 544 23.14 -0.60 9.41
C TRP A 544 21.91 -1.34 8.92
N HIS A 545 21.13 -1.89 9.85
CA HIS A 545 19.87 -2.58 9.62
C HIS A 545 18.73 -1.73 10.18
N PHE A 546 17.60 -1.77 9.49
CA PHE A 546 16.38 -1.05 9.88
C PHE A 546 15.18 -1.98 9.81
N HIS A 547 14.23 -1.82 10.72
CA HIS A 547 12.94 -2.48 10.56
C HIS A 547 12.32 -2.05 9.22
N PRO A 548 12.11 -2.97 8.24
CA PRO A 548 11.81 -2.61 6.86
C PRO A 548 10.57 -1.74 6.71
N VAL A 549 9.47 -2.11 7.37
CA VAL A 549 8.20 -1.39 7.21
C VAL A 549 8.12 -0.12 8.07
N VAL A 550 8.60 -0.16 9.31
CA VAL A 550 8.50 0.97 10.26
C VAL A 550 9.44 2.11 9.85
N PHE A 551 10.66 1.81 9.43
CA PHE A 551 11.59 2.83 8.94
C PHE A 551 11.05 3.50 7.67
N LEU A 552 10.62 2.69 6.69
CA LEU A 552 10.10 3.21 5.43
C LEU A 552 8.83 4.03 5.64
N ASP A 553 7.92 3.65 6.53
CA ASP A 553 6.71 4.44 6.85
C ASP A 553 7.01 5.85 7.37
N VAL A 554 8.07 5.98 8.20
CA VAL A 554 8.48 7.26 8.76
C VAL A 554 9.09 8.17 7.71
N ILE A 555 9.94 7.63 6.84
CA ILE A 555 10.53 8.40 5.73
C ILE A 555 9.59 8.53 4.53
N ASN A 556 8.43 7.88 4.58
CA ASN A 556 7.43 7.97 3.53
C ASN A 556 6.86 9.38 3.50
N ASP A 557 7.11 10.07 2.40
CA ASP A 557 6.37 11.26 2.04
C ASP A 557 5.03 10.81 1.44
N ILE A 558 4.15 10.15 2.24
CA ILE A 558 2.75 9.98 1.83
C ILE A 558 2.19 11.39 1.79
N ASN A 559 2.36 11.99 0.63
CA ASN A 559 1.87 13.30 0.35
C ASN A 559 0.43 13.06 -0.10
N TYR A 560 -0.46 13.80 0.55
CA TYR A 560 -1.80 13.97 0.07
C TYR A 560 -1.85 15.32 -0.63
N PRO A 561 -2.72 15.48 -1.63
CA PRO A 561 -2.99 16.80 -2.19
C PRO A 561 -3.25 17.79 -1.06
N LYS A 562 -2.53 18.90 -1.06
CA LYS A 562 -2.72 20.00 -0.12
C LYS A 562 -3.55 21.09 -0.76
N THR A 563 -4.45 21.67 0.02
CA THR A 563 -5.20 22.86 -0.39
C THR A 563 -5.21 23.89 0.73
N PRO A 564 -5.32 25.20 0.43
CA PRO A 564 -5.44 26.24 1.45
C PRO A 564 -6.75 26.09 2.24
N VAL A 565 -6.63 26.10 3.56
CA VAL A 565 -7.73 26.05 4.53
C VAL A 565 -7.33 26.87 5.75
N ASN A 566 -8.13 27.88 6.11
CA ASN A 566 -7.93 28.73 7.30
C ASN A 566 -6.44 29.15 7.49
N ASP A 567 -5.88 29.81 6.46
CA ASP A 567 -4.52 30.37 6.41
C ASP A 567 -3.34 29.37 6.33
N GLY A 568 -3.61 28.07 6.21
CA GLY A 568 -2.60 27.03 6.05
C GLY A 568 -2.83 26.09 4.87
N LEU A 569 -1.77 25.43 4.39
CA LEU A 569 -1.91 24.31 3.45
C LEU A 569 -2.21 23.04 4.24
N VAL A 570 -3.36 22.42 3.98
CA VAL A 570 -3.82 21.22 4.70
C VAL A 570 -3.80 20.00 3.77
N PRO A 571 -3.10 18.91 4.13
CA PRO A 571 -3.13 17.65 3.39
C PRO A 571 -4.50 16.97 3.51
N LEU A 572 -5.02 16.45 2.40
CA LEU A 572 -6.33 15.82 2.31
C LEU A 572 -6.21 14.30 2.21
N ASP A 573 -6.21 13.60 3.37
CA ASP A 573 -5.94 12.16 3.48
C ASP A 573 -6.89 11.24 2.69
N PHE A 574 -8.05 11.76 2.30
CA PHE A 574 -9.05 11.09 1.47
C PHE A 574 -8.89 11.35 -0.04
N LEU A 575 -7.84 12.06 -0.47
CA LEU A 575 -7.53 12.30 -1.88
C LEU A 575 -6.21 11.66 -2.32
N ARG A 576 -6.11 11.43 -3.62
CA ARG A 576 -4.92 11.08 -4.39
C ARG A 576 -4.51 12.26 -5.26
N PHE A 577 -3.24 12.31 -5.64
CA PHE A 577 -2.75 13.31 -6.58
C PHE A 577 -3.42 13.18 -7.94
N TYR A 578 -3.83 14.32 -8.48
CA TYR A 578 -4.25 14.42 -9.87
C TYR A 578 -3.06 14.08 -10.79
N ASN A 579 -3.24 13.07 -11.63
CA ASN A 579 -2.21 12.56 -12.53
C ASN A 579 -2.11 13.32 -13.86
N GLY A 580 -2.99 14.31 -14.09
CA GLY A 580 -3.03 15.12 -15.31
C GLY A 580 -3.84 14.53 -16.46
N GLU A 581 -4.38 13.31 -16.33
CA GLU A 581 -5.20 12.69 -17.35
C GLU A 581 -6.55 13.41 -17.46
N THR A 582 -6.81 13.94 -18.66
CA THR A 582 -8.04 14.62 -19.04
C THR A 582 -8.89 13.72 -19.92
N ILE A 583 -10.20 14.00 -20.01
CA ILE A 583 -11.09 13.28 -20.92
C ILE A 583 -10.83 13.76 -22.34
N ASP A 584 -10.44 12.84 -23.23
CA ASP A 584 -10.27 13.09 -24.65
C ASP A 584 -11.53 12.72 -25.47
N ASP A 585 -11.51 13.00 -26.78
CA ASP A 585 -12.67 12.71 -27.64
C ASP A 585 -12.98 11.21 -27.75
N ALA A 586 -11.95 10.35 -27.74
CA ALA A 586 -12.15 8.90 -27.79
C ALA A 586 -12.79 8.37 -26.50
N ASP A 587 -12.44 8.93 -25.34
CA ASP A 587 -13.11 8.63 -24.07
C ASP A 587 -14.61 8.98 -24.14
N PHE A 588 -14.95 10.16 -24.66
CA PHE A 588 -16.35 10.56 -24.84
C PHE A 588 -17.10 9.67 -25.83
N GLU A 589 -16.48 9.28 -26.94
CA GLU A 589 -17.05 8.36 -27.92
C GLU A 589 -17.33 6.99 -27.30
N ASN A 590 -16.38 6.47 -26.51
CA ASN A 590 -16.56 5.20 -25.80
C ASN A 590 -17.69 5.27 -24.78
N ALA A 591 -17.74 6.34 -23.98
CA ALA A 591 -18.82 6.55 -23.01
C ALA A 591 -20.20 6.70 -23.68
N ALA A 592 -20.26 7.43 -24.81
CA ALA A 592 -21.47 7.59 -25.59
C ALA A 592 -21.97 6.27 -26.17
N LYS A 593 -21.05 5.44 -26.67
CA LYS A 593 -21.33 4.09 -27.15
C LYS A 593 -21.86 3.19 -26.03
N GLU A 594 -21.27 3.24 -24.84
CA GLU A 594 -21.70 2.45 -23.69
C GLU A 594 -23.10 2.86 -23.21
N LEU A 595 -23.37 4.17 -23.13
CA LEU A 595 -24.67 4.70 -22.74
C LEU A 595 -25.72 4.65 -23.87
N GLU A 596 -25.34 4.27 -25.09
CA GLU A 596 -26.14 4.34 -26.32
C GLU A 596 -26.76 5.74 -26.55
N CYS A 597 -25.99 6.79 -26.29
CA CYS A 597 -26.41 8.18 -26.45
C CYS A 597 -25.44 8.96 -27.35
N GLU A 598 -25.74 10.22 -27.63
CA GLU A 598 -24.84 11.08 -28.42
C GLU A 598 -23.70 11.63 -27.55
N VAL A 599 -22.49 11.73 -28.11
CA VAL A 599 -21.34 12.38 -27.45
C VAL A 599 -21.69 13.79 -26.95
N ALA A 600 -22.43 14.55 -27.77
CA ALA A 600 -22.91 15.88 -27.43
C ALA A 600 -23.76 15.88 -26.14
N ALA A 601 -24.50 14.81 -25.84
CA ALA A 601 -25.32 14.73 -24.62
C ALA A 601 -24.45 14.62 -23.37
N ILE A 602 -23.40 13.79 -23.39
CA ILE A 602 -22.45 13.67 -22.27
C ILE A 602 -21.70 14.98 -22.07
N LYS A 603 -21.19 15.58 -23.16
CA LYS A 603 -20.52 16.88 -23.12
C LYS A 603 -21.44 17.99 -22.58
N ALA A 604 -22.73 17.95 -22.89
CA ALA A 604 -23.72 18.91 -22.40
C ALA A 604 -23.93 18.81 -20.87
N VAL A 605 -23.98 17.60 -20.31
CA VAL A 605 -24.08 17.40 -18.86
C VAL A 605 -22.82 17.94 -18.18
N ALA A 606 -21.62 17.53 -18.64
CA ALA A 606 -20.35 18.02 -18.10
C ALA A 606 -20.26 19.56 -18.10
N LYS A 607 -20.62 20.20 -19.22
CA LYS A 607 -20.62 21.67 -19.36
C LYS A 607 -21.66 22.35 -18.47
N THR A 608 -22.77 21.68 -18.16
CA THR A 608 -23.80 22.24 -17.27
C THR A 608 -23.35 22.23 -15.81
N GLU A 609 -22.68 21.16 -15.38
CA GLU A 609 -22.30 20.96 -13.98
C GLU A 609 -21.08 21.81 -13.56
N THR A 610 -20.02 21.82 -14.36
CA THR A 610 -18.78 22.53 -14.02
C THR A 610 -18.47 23.70 -14.96
N GLY A 611 -18.98 23.68 -16.19
CA GLY A 611 -18.78 24.76 -17.16
C GLY A 611 -17.30 25.11 -17.37
N GLY A 612 -16.99 26.41 -17.47
CA GLY A 612 -15.61 26.90 -17.59
C GLY A 612 -14.81 26.90 -16.28
N SER A 613 -15.39 26.44 -15.16
CA SER A 613 -14.76 26.46 -13.83
C SER A 613 -13.61 25.48 -13.68
N GLY A 614 -13.60 24.43 -14.51
CA GLY A 614 -12.69 23.29 -14.40
C GLY A 614 -13.19 22.22 -13.42
N SER A 615 -12.66 21.01 -13.60
CA SER A 615 -12.89 19.81 -12.77
C SER A 615 -11.86 19.68 -11.63
N TYR A 616 -10.75 20.40 -11.75
CA TYR A 616 -9.66 20.52 -10.79
C TYR A 616 -9.23 21.98 -10.67
N PHE A 617 -8.73 22.37 -9.51
CA PHE A 617 -8.16 23.71 -9.32
C PHE A 617 -7.03 23.72 -8.31
N LYS A 618 -6.23 24.78 -8.43
CA LYS A 618 -5.31 25.31 -7.43
C LYS A 618 -5.83 26.66 -6.98
N PHE A 619 -5.72 26.96 -5.69
CA PHE A 619 -6.07 28.26 -5.12
C PHE A 619 -4.84 29.16 -4.96
N GLU A 620 -3.66 28.57 -4.79
CA GLU A 620 -2.39 29.28 -4.62
C GLU A 620 -1.31 28.73 -5.57
N GLN A 621 -0.10 29.30 -5.58
CA GLN A 621 1.00 28.72 -6.36
C GLN A 621 1.54 27.42 -5.72
N LYS A 622 1.51 27.35 -4.38
CA LYS A 622 2.17 26.33 -3.57
C LYS A 622 1.26 25.16 -3.13
N ASP A 623 0.00 25.15 -3.53
CA ASP A 623 -0.93 24.03 -3.25
C ASP A 623 -0.93 22.99 -4.38
N ASP A 624 -1.75 21.95 -4.24
CA ASP A 624 -1.92 20.89 -5.23
C ASP A 624 -3.27 21.01 -5.94
N TYR A 625 -3.38 20.36 -7.11
CA TYR A 625 -4.68 20.23 -7.77
C TYR A 625 -5.62 19.38 -6.92
N VAL A 626 -6.79 19.93 -6.63
CA VAL A 626 -7.87 19.23 -5.93
C VAL A 626 -9.16 19.24 -6.77
N PRO A 627 -9.99 18.18 -6.70
CA PRO A 627 -11.23 18.13 -7.45
C PRO A 627 -12.19 19.27 -7.12
N ALA A 628 -13.00 19.66 -8.09
CA ALA A 628 -14.11 20.55 -7.84
C ALA A 628 -15.15 19.88 -6.96
N ILE A 629 -15.54 20.54 -5.87
CA ILE A 629 -16.56 20.06 -4.95
C ILE A 629 -17.63 21.11 -4.67
N LEU A 630 -18.82 20.63 -4.34
CA LEU A 630 -19.87 21.42 -3.69
C LEU A 630 -20.32 20.66 -2.44
N PHE A 631 -20.14 21.27 -1.27
CA PHE A 631 -20.55 20.69 0.01
C PHE A 631 -22.01 21.06 0.33
N GLU A 632 -22.82 20.04 0.62
CA GLU A 632 -24.25 20.17 0.81
C GLU A 632 -24.65 19.89 2.26
N ARG A 633 -24.74 20.94 3.08
CA ARG A 633 -25.04 20.86 4.53
C ARG A 633 -26.27 20.05 4.92
N HIS A 634 -27.24 19.95 4.01
CA HIS A 634 -28.47 19.19 4.23
C HIS A 634 -28.33 17.69 4.01
N HIS A 635 -27.37 17.27 3.20
CA HIS A 635 -26.93 15.87 3.17
C HIS A 635 -26.20 15.51 4.46
N PHE A 636 -25.37 16.40 4.99
CA PHE A 636 -24.65 16.12 6.25
C PHE A 636 -25.62 16.00 7.43
N HIS A 637 -26.61 16.90 7.51
CA HIS A 637 -27.74 16.76 8.42
C HIS A 637 -28.44 15.40 8.28
N LYS A 638 -28.78 15.00 7.05
CA LYS A 638 -29.44 13.71 6.78
C LYS A 638 -28.62 12.52 7.26
N TYR A 639 -27.33 12.46 6.93
CA TYR A 639 -26.47 11.31 7.24
C TYR A 639 -26.04 11.26 8.70
N THR A 640 -26.11 12.36 9.43
CA THR A 640 -25.83 12.43 10.87
C THR A 640 -27.08 12.52 11.73
N ASN A 641 -28.27 12.44 11.12
CA ASN A 641 -29.57 12.59 11.76
C ASN A 641 -29.69 13.89 12.60
N GLY A 642 -29.16 14.99 12.07
CA GLY A 642 -29.18 16.32 12.68
C GLY A 642 -28.29 16.50 13.91
N LYS A 643 -27.44 15.51 14.23
CA LYS A 643 -26.56 15.54 15.41
C LYS A 643 -25.70 16.80 15.52
N TYR A 644 -25.35 17.42 14.40
CA TYR A 644 -24.43 18.55 14.33
C TYR A 644 -25.09 19.87 13.90
N ASP A 645 -26.43 20.00 14.00
CA ASP A 645 -27.20 21.18 13.56
C ASP A 645 -26.86 22.49 14.30
N SER A 646 -26.16 22.41 15.44
CA SER A 646 -25.59 23.59 16.09
C SER A 646 -24.56 24.31 15.21
N GLN A 647 -23.94 23.61 14.25
CA GLN A 647 -23.05 24.18 13.24
C GLN A 647 -23.79 24.35 11.90
N SER A 648 -24.70 25.33 11.86
CA SER A 648 -25.68 25.52 10.77
C SER A 648 -25.11 25.74 9.36
N ASP A 649 -23.82 26.04 9.26
CA ASP A 649 -23.10 26.21 8.00
C ASP A 649 -22.67 24.87 7.37
N ILE A 650 -22.47 23.83 8.19
CA ILE A 650 -22.10 22.48 7.75
C ILE A 650 -23.21 21.43 7.98
N SER A 651 -24.18 21.67 8.88
CA SER A 651 -25.34 20.80 9.10
C SER A 651 -26.62 21.63 9.20
N ASN A 652 -27.56 21.45 8.27
CA ASN A 652 -28.86 22.11 8.34
C ASN A 652 -29.90 21.32 7.55
N ARG A 653 -31.13 21.17 8.09
CA ARG A 653 -32.23 20.50 7.37
C ARG A 653 -32.52 21.10 5.98
N ASN A 654 -32.30 22.41 5.82
CA ASN A 654 -32.55 23.12 4.58
C ASN A 654 -31.28 23.22 3.72
N SER A 655 -31.45 23.06 2.41
CA SER A 655 -30.40 23.29 1.41
C SER A 655 -29.93 24.75 1.38
N GLY A 656 -28.90 25.05 0.60
CA GLY A 656 -28.28 26.38 0.54
C GLY A 656 -27.10 26.55 1.48
N GLY A 657 -26.68 27.80 1.69
CA GLY A 657 -25.48 28.10 2.48
C GLY A 657 -24.19 27.60 1.83
N TYR A 658 -24.18 27.38 0.51
CA TYR A 658 -23.06 26.79 -0.22
C TYR A 658 -21.79 27.63 -0.07
N GLY A 659 -21.87 28.96 -0.17
CA GLY A 659 -20.72 29.85 -0.12
C GLY A 659 -19.97 29.91 -1.46
N VAL A 660 -18.75 30.42 -1.43
CA VAL A 660 -17.86 30.47 -2.62
C VAL A 660 -17.01 29.21 -2.73
N ARG A 661 -16.27 29.06 -3.85
CA ARG A 661 -15.41 27.89 -4.10
C ARG A 661 -14.36 27.68 -3.01
N THR A 662 -13.78 28.76 -2.49
CA THR A 662 -12.78 28.71 -1.40
C THR A 662 -13.36 28.22 -0.07
N ASP A 663 -14.69 28.23 0.10
CA ASP A 663 -15.35 27.79 1.34
C ASP A 663 -15.58 26.27 1.39
N GLN A 664 -15.50 25.57 0.25
CA GLN A 664 -15.98 24.19 0.14
C GLN A 664 -15.12 23.20 0.92
N TYR A 665 -13.80 23.22 0.71
CA TYR A 665 -12.86 22.35 1.44
C TYR A 665 -12.82 22.65 2.95
N PRO A 666 -12.80 23.92 3.41
CA PRO A 666 -12.96 24.23 4.83
C PRO A 666 -14.23 23.63 5.47
N LYS A 667 -15.38 23.69 4.78
CA LYS A 667 -16.62 23.07 5.26
C LYS A 667 -16.54 21.55 5.30
N LEU A 668 -16.05 20.94 4.22
CA LEU A 668 -15.88 19.50 4.13
C LEU A 668 -14.97 18.98 5.24
N LEU A 669 -13.83 19.63 5.50
CA LEU A 669 -12.89 19.20 6.53
C LEU A 669 -13.46 19.32 7.94
N ARG A 670 -14.21 20.39 8.23
CA ARG A 670 -14.92 20.52 9.51
C ARG A 670 -15.95 19.40 9.69
N ALA A 671 -16.70 19.05 8.64
CA ALA A 671 -17.63 17.93 8.68
C ALA A 671 -16.91 16.57 8.80
N TYR A 672 -15.81 16.39 8.07
CA TYR A 672 -15.02 15.15 8.04
C TYR A 672 -14.36 14.84 9.38
N ALA A 673 -13.94 15.87 10.13
CA ALA A 673 -13.46 15.73 11.50
C ALA A 673 -14.54 15.25 12.49
N LEU A 674 -15.83 15.41 12.16
CA LEU A 674 -16.97 15.00 13.00
C LEU A 674 -17.53 13.62 12.61
N ASP A 675 -17.62 13.35 11.31
CA ASP A 675 -18.02 12.06 10.74
C ASP A 675 -17.51 11.94 9.29
N LYS A 676 -16.46 11.13 9.10
CA LYS A 676 -15.79 10.98 7.80
C LYS A 676 -16.74 10.52 6.69
N ASN A 677 -17.51 9.45 6.94
CA ASN A 677 -18.38 8.86 5.94
C ASN A 677 -19.54 9.78 5.57
N ALA A 678 -20.19 10.39 6.58
CA ALA A 678 -21.27 11.34 6.33
C ALA A 678 -20.77 12.58 5.57
N ALA A 679 -19.59 13.10 5.92
CA ALA A 679 -19.01 14.27 5.26
C ALA A 679 -18.74 14.02 3.79
N LEU A 680 -18.05 12.92 3.44
CA LEU A 680 -17.76 12.60 2.04
C LEU A 680 -19.04 12.41 1.23
N LYS A 681 -20.03 11.69 1.77
CA LYS A 681 -21.36 11.50 1.14
C LYS A 681 -22.14 12.81 0.92
N SER A 682 -21.75 13.89 1.60
CA SER A 682 -22.41 15.19 1.56
C SER A 682 -21.74 16.19 0.62
N ALA A 683 -20.78 15.75 -0.18
CA ALA A 683 -20.18 16.55 -1.23
C ALA A 683 -20.39 15.89 -2.60
N SER A 684 -20.64 16.72 -3.61
CA SER A 684 -20.55 16.34 -5.02
C SER A 684 -19.15 16.64 -5.56
N TRP A 685 -18.70 15.83 -6.53
CA TRP A 685 -17.29 15.81 -6.92
C TRP A 685 -17.06 15.83 -8.43
N GLY A 686 -15.99 16.51 -8.82
CA GLY A 686 -15.40 16.47 -10.16
C GLY A 686 -16.27 17.09 -11.25
N LYS A 687 -15.93 16.76 -12.51
CA LYS A 687 -16.50 17.35 -13.73
C LYS A 687 -18.02 17.22 -13.86
N PHE A 688 -18.56 16.14 -13.32
CA PHE A 688 -19.99 15.81 -13.39
C PHE A 688 -20.75 16.07 -12.09
N GLN A 689 -20.08 16.58 -11.04
CA GLN A 689 -20.68 16.89 -9.73
C GLN A 689 -21.57 15.76 -9.18
N ILE A 690 -21.05 14.53 -9.17
CA ILE A 690 -21.78 13.38 -8.61
C ILE A 690 -21.57 13.33 -7.10
N LEU A 691 -22.66 13.28 -6.34
CA LEU A 691 -22.63 13.09 -4.88
C LEU A 691 -21.99 11.74 -4.51
N ALA A 692 -21.04 11.75 -3.58
CA ALA A 692 -20.40 10.51 -3.12
C ALA A 692 -21.36 9.58 -2.35
N SER A 693 -22.57 10.03 -2.02
CA SER A 693 -23.64 9.13 -1.56
C SER A 693 -24.03 8.06 -2.59
N ASN A 694 -23.70 8.28 -3.86
CA ASN A 694 -23.98 7.36 -4.97
C ASN A 694 -22.82 6.38 -5.24
N TYR A 695 -21.85 6.25 -4.32
CA TYR A 695 -20.66 5.42 -4.51
C TYR A 695 -20.95 3.99 -4.97
N GLN A 696 -22.01 3.34 -4.44
CA GLN A 696 -22.40 1.97 -4.84
C GLN A 696 -22.88 1.92 -6.29
N SER A 697 -23.73 2.88 -6.67
CA SER A 697 -24.21 3.03 -8.06
C SER A 697 -23.07 3.35 -9.03
N ALA A 698 -22.02 4.01 -8.55
CA ALA A 698 -20.81 4.28 -9.32
C ALA A 698 -19.81 3.10 -9.36
N GLY A 699 -20.07 2.00 -8.64
CA GLY A 699 -19.23 0.80 -8.65
C GLY A 699 -18.20 0.68 -7.52
N TYR A 700 -18.32 1.47 -6.46
CA TYR A 700 -17.36 1.50 -5.34
C TYR A 700 -17.92 0.89 -4.07
N SER A 701 -17.04 0.42 -3.18
CA SER A 701 -17.45 -0.22 -1.91
C SER A 701 -17.62 0.77 -0.75
N SER A 702 -17.06 1.98 -0.87
CA SER A 702 -17.18 3.05 0.13
C SER A 702 -17.19 4.45 -0.53
N PRO A 703 -17.70 5.49 0.15
CA PRO A 703 -17.59 6.88 -0.34
C PRO A 703 -16.13 7.36 -0.42
N GLU A 704 -15.24 6.81 0.41
CA GLU A 704 -13.82 7.14 0.39
C GLU A 704 -13.13 6.61 -0.88
N GLU A 705 -13.39 5.35 -1.27
CA GLU A 705 -12.86 4.79 -2.53
C GLU A 705 -13.35 5.57 -3.75
N PHE A 706 -14.61 5.99 -3.73
CA PHE A 706 -15.19 6.85 -4.76
C PHE A 706 -14.43 8.19 -4.87
N VAL A 707 -14.20 8.86 -3.73
CA VAL A 707 -13.52 10.16 -3.68
C VAL A 707 -12.05 10.03 -4.08
N MET A 708 -11.35 8.99 -3.61
CA MET A 708 -9.98 8.70 -4.02
C MET A 708 -9.88 8.47 -5.53
N SER A 709 -10.78 7.67 -6.11
CA SER A 709 -10.78 7.43 -7.56
C SER A 709 -11.05 8.72 -8.35
N ILE A 710 -12.04 9.52 -7.95
CA ILE A 710 -12.31 10.81 -8.59
C ILE A 710 -11.12 11.76 -8.45
N SER A 711 -10.35 11.71 -7.37
CA SER A 711 -9.22 12.62 -7.20
C SER A 711 -8.05 12.38 -8.14
N GLU A 712 -7.90 11.17 -8.70
CA GLU A 712 -6.76 10.81 -9.55
C GLU A 712 -6.84 11.39 -10.97
N SER A 713 -7.99 11.38 -11.64
CA SER A 713 -8.10 11.87 -13.03
C SER A 713 -9.50 12.27 -13.47
N GLU A 714 -9.61 13.10 -14.52
CA GLU A 714 -10.91 13.35 -15.14
C GLU A 714 -11.48 12.10 -15.84
N LYS A 715 -10.61 11.21 -16.34
CA LYS A 715 -11.05 9.93 -16.93
C LYS A 715 -11.84 9.10 -15.91
N ASN A 716 -11.41 9.10 -14.64
CA ASN A 716 -12.17 8.48 -13.56
C ASN A 716 -13.52 9.18 -13.29
N HIS A 717 -13.63 10.50 -13.49
CA HIS A 717 -14.91 11.21 -13.38
C HIS A 717 -15.90 10.70 -14.43
N LEU A 718 -15.43 10.44 -15.66
CA LEU A 718 -16.26 9.89 -16.73
C LEU A 718 -16.70 8.46 -16.45
N VAL A 719 -15.80 7.60 -15.94
CA VAL A 719 -16.15 6.23 -15.52
C VAL A 719 -17.24 6.25 -14.46
N VAL A 720 -17.10 7.09 -13.44
CA VAL A 720 -18.10 7.27 -12.38
C VAL A 720 -19.44 7.72 -12.98
N PHE A 721 -19.41 8.69 -13.90
CA PHE A 721 -20.60 9.19 -14.58
C PHE A 721 -21.32 8.07 -15.35
N VAL A 722 -20.61 7.34 -16.19
CA VAL A 722 -21.18 6.26 -17.00
C VAL A 722 -21.81 5.18 -16.11
N ASN A 723 -21.10 4.72 -15.08
CA ASN A 723 -21.61 3.74 -14.13
C ASN A 723 -22.88 4.24 -13.42
N PHE A 724 -22.85 5.49 -12.96
CA PHE A 724 -23.99 6.10 -12.27
C PHE A 724 -25.22 6.18 -13.18
N ILE A 725 -25.08 6.63 -14.43
CA ILE A 725 -26.17 6.68 -15.41
C ILE A 725 -26.69 5.26 -15.73
N ASN A 726 -25.79 4.29 -15.97
CA ASN A 726 -26.17 2.91 -16.25
C ASN A 726 -26.93 2.23 -15.11
N SER A 727 -26.63 2.61 -13.85
CA SER A 727 -27.32 2.08 -12.67
C SER A 727 -28.77 2.59 -12.52
N ASP A 728 -29.14 3.68 -13.21
CA ASP A 728 -30.44 4.33 -13.08
C ASP A 728 -31.22 4.35 -14.40
N PRO A 729 -32.26 3.51 -14.55
CA PRO A 729 -33.03 3.40 -15.79
C PRO A 729 -33.69 4.70 -16.24
N VAL A 730 -33.99 5.63 -15.32
CA VAL A 730 -34.61 6.91 -15.66
C VAL A 730 -33.57 7.83 -16.28
N LEU A 731 -32.38 7.94 -15.66
CA LEU A 731 -31.28 8.72 -16.21
C LEU A 731 -30.82 8.19 -17.57
N LEU A 732 -30.64 6.87 -17.69
CA LEU A 732 -30.23 6.23 -18.92
C LEU A 732 -31.23 6.48 -20.06
N ARG A 733 -32.53 6.30 -19.81
CA ARG A 733 -33.56 6.60 -20.81
C ARG A 733 -33.57 8.09 -21.17
N ALA A 734 -33.44 8.96 -20.17
CA ALA A 734 -33.51 10.41 -20.38
C ALA A 734 -32.35 10.94 -21.22
N ILE A 735 -31.11 10.50 -20.96
CA ILE A 735 -29.94 10.94 -21.74
C ILE A 735 -29.97 10.43 -23.19
N ARG A 736 -30.45 9.19 -23.41
CA ARG A 736 -30.65 8.62 -24.76
C ARG A 736 -31.68 9.39 -25.57
N ASN A 737 -32.79 9.74 -24.92
CA ASN A 737 -33.91 10.44 -25.56
C ASN A 737 -33.76 11.97 -25.56
N LYS A 738 -32.71 12.51 -24.92
CA LYS A 738 -32.50 13.96 -24.71
C LYS A 738 -33.67 14.61 -23.96
N ASP A 739 -34.25 13.87 -23.03
CA ASP A 739 -35.28 14.35 -22.11
C ASP A 739 -34.60 15.08 -20.93
N TRP A 740 -34.17 16.32 -21.19
CA TRP A 740 -33.39 17.11 -20.24
C TRP A 740 -34.12 17.41 -18.95
N LEU A 741 -35.46 17.53 -18.99
CA LEU A 741 -36.27 17.76 -17.80
C LEU A 741 -36.28 16.52 -16.90
N SER A 742 -36.57 15.34 -17.45
CA SER A 742 -36.51 14.10 -16.68
C SER A 742 -35.10 13.82 -16.16
N PHE A 743 -34.07 14.14 -16.96
CA PHE A 743 -32.68 14.01 -16.54
C PHE A 743 -32.37 14.93 -15.35
N ALA A 744 -32.64 16.23 -15.45
CA ALA A 744 -32.35 17.20 -14.40
C ALA A 744 -33.13 16.92 -13.11
N LEU A 745 -34.42 16.54 -13.20
CA LEU A 745 -35.23 16.17 -12.03
C LEU A 745 -34.66 14.97 -11.27
N ARG A 746 -34.08 14.02 -12.00
CA ARG A 746 -33.49 12.82 -11.40
C ARG A 746 -32.05 13.04 -10.93
N TYR A 747 -31.27 13.82 -11.67
CA TYR A 747 -29.85 14.06 -11.44
C TYR A 747 -29.60 15.16 -10.39
N ASN A 748 -30.20 16.33 -10.58
CA ASN A 748 -30.05 17.50 -9.70
C ASN A 748 -31.18 17.59 -8.65
N GLY A 749 -32.23 16.79 -8.81
CA GLY A 749 -33.33 16.65 -7.86
C GLY A 749 -34.58 17.46 -8.22
N PRO A 750 -35.70 17.31 -7.45
CA PRO A 750 -37.00 17.88 -7.80
C PRO A 750 -37.06 19.42 -7.83
N ARG A 751 -36.05 20.08 -7.25
CA ARG A 751 -35.92 21.55 -7.20
C ARG A 751 -34.84 22.06 -8.16
N GLN A 752 -34.53 21.30 -9.21
CA GLN A 752 -33.62 21.75 -10.26
C GLN A 752 -34.08 23.13 -10.78
N ASP A 753 -33.15 24.08 -10.84
CA ASP A 753 -33.42 25.46 -11.24
C ASP A 753 -32.74 25.75 -12.59
N GLY A 754 -33.47 25.48 -13.68
CA GLY A 754 -33.02 25.70 -15.06
C GLY A 754 -31.85 24.83 -15.51
N TYR A 755 -31.58 23.71 -14.84
CA TYR A 755 -30.56 22.74 -15.28
C TYR A 755 -30.95 22.08 -16.61
N ASP A 756 -32.22 21.73 -16.78
CA ASP A 756 -32.75 21.14 -18.00
C ASP A 756 -32.53 22.04 -19.23
N GLU A 757 -32.88 23.31 -19.10
CA GLU A 757 -32.71 24.28 -20.19
C GLU A 757 -31.22 24.54 -20.49
N ARG A 758 -30.36 24.60 -19.47
CA ARG A 758 -28.91 24.73 -19.66
C ARG A 758 -28.30 23.51 -20.34
N MET A 759 -28.70 22.30 -19.96
CA MET A 759 -28.27 21.08 -20.66
C MET A 759 -28.72 21.09 -22.12
N ARG A 760 -29.97 21.50 -22.39
CA ARG A 760 -30.48 21.65 -23.76
C ARG A 760 -29.66 22.62 -24.60
N VAL A 761 -29.40 23.83 -24.08
CA VAL A 761 -28.59 24.86 -24.76
C VAL A 761 -27.16 24.38 -24.98
N ASN A 762 -26.54 23.76 -23.97
CA ASN A 762 -25.19 23.22 -24.08
C ASN A 762 -25.11 22.10 -25.13
N TYR A 763 -26.09 21.21 -25.18
CA TYR A 763 -26.18 20.15 -26.17
C TYR A 763 -26.27 20.70 -27.60
N GLU A 764 -27.12 21.70 -27.85
CA GLU A 764 -27.21 22.33 -29.18
C GLU A 764 -25.92 23.07 -29.57
N SER A 765 -25.07 23.48 -28.61
CA SER A 765 -23.77 24.09 -28.92
C SER A 765 -22.68 23.11 -29.37
N TYR A 766 -22.92 21.80 -29.25
CA TYR A 766 -22.00 20.73 -29.64
C TYR A 766 -22.42 20.00 -30.92
N LYS A 767 -23.54 20.41 -31.53
CA LYS A 767 -23.93 20.04 -32.89
C LYS A 767 -23.39 21.06 -33.88
#